data_AF-A0A1Q3EXJ2-F1
#
_entry.id   AF-A0A1Q3EXJ2-F1
#
_cell.length_a   1.000
_cell.length_b   1.000
_cell.length_c   1.000
_cell.angle_alpha   90.00
_cell.angle_beta   90.00
_cell.angle_gamma   90.00
#
_symmetry.space_group_name_H-M   'P 1'
#
loop_
_entity.id
_entity.type
_entity.pdbx_description
1 polymer ?
#
loop_
_entity_poly.entity_id
_entity_poly.type
_entity_poly.pdbx_seq_one_letter_code
_entity_poly.pdbx_strand_id
1 'polypeptide(L)'
;MDVYEFEKSLLTRMQEISTVLGAREGVPIGASAVRTEWANYVEIAIEPTGWQALWRVPRVLCEDLAIPFPTVIMGTVEQVLFDELKATFMVEAVQDDEVHLPERQTVSLEELWPLKDQENDALNVDRTADCIDRLRFFYQHIWMPWDNDSDDDIDWAGKQLESRVKFYYDLKNKAMSKRLSSHVLALLAEANYIQKKRELLEMEIDEDEEDDDPEAADLTLNSKATEMMKLHLRLNAIRNEIDILENPAMREVYEKVRFPEDDTAFEVGGEVTAEAFVVTHVGTLDQQVQYLNEAKRYVDERTVVRICDSLQAALDRCKSSDELYLPPGKHMIKFLEYLNSAGSLRAISSINFVEACAREKLESLEDVPVVSSKDDDSILLTIDGDYCFENIMLDCANVRTGVLVKRGNVTFKNCCLVGDPKSTTKQGVVIFGNSTVRFENTVIRHFSTGVYSNQNCTIALANSTVQFCTNGLEVLRAGQIVFANAQINGCKSYGVVLDADDDGSREPRTTFADHTQIDRREFRFSGDCTFRGNGQANLVVFNGAEMDFNSSCFADQLAAAAASEDLPTNVSLYRSFEEPSAIVMDDEQDQDGDNNDDDDDDVDSGMDGRFFNDLDIKSVVSDSVEQGGSSSDADVSSELESEGDVFVIEVDDTVIEIDDSVAGHVGE
;
A
#
# COMPACT_ATOMS: atom_id res chain seq x y z
N MET A 1 0.50 9.67 -25.62
CA MET A 1 0.35 11.11 -25.36
C MET A 1 1.50 11.45 -24.44
N ASP A 2 2.42 12.27 -24.93
CA ASP A 2 3.67 12.53 -24.24
C ASP A 2 3.47 13.50 -23.06
N VAL A 3 3.97 13.14 -21.89
CA VAL A 3 4.01 14.00 -20.69
C VAL A 3 5.46 14.30 -20.28
N TYR A 4 5.63 15.34 -19.48
CA TYR A 4 6.93 15.68 -18.90
C TYR A 4 7.32 14.73 -17.76
N GLU A 5 8.57 14.26 -17.78
CA GLU A 5 9.17 13.45 -16.71
C GLU A 5 10.47 14.11 -16.24
N PHE A 6 10.67 14.17 -14.93
CA PHE A 6 11.81 14.85 -14.33
C PHE A 6 12.57 13.93 -13.37
N GLU A 7 13.84 13.69 -13.67
CA GLU A 7 14.78 13.07 -12.73
C GLU A 7 15.73 14.12 -12.18
N LYS A 8 15.48 14.53 -10.93
CA LYS A 8 16.28 15.54 -10.23
C LYS A 8 17.10 14.91 -9.11
N SER A 9 18.18 15.58 -8.73
CA SER A 9 19.07 15.16 -7.64
C SER A 9 18.54 15.63 -6.27
N LEU A 10 19.04 15.03 -5.19
CA LEU A 10 18.76 15.47 -3.81
C LEU A 10 19.02 16.97 -3.63
N LEU A 11 20.20 17.43 -4.07
CA LEU A 11 20.59 18.83 -3.95
C LEU A 11 19.64 19.74 -4.73
N THR A 12 19.23 19.33 -5.93
CA THR A 12 18.27 20.08 -6.75
C THR A 12 16.92 20.19 -6.04
N ARG A 13 16.34 19.06 -5.60
CA ARG A 13 15.05 19.05 -4.89
C ARG A 13 15.07 19.88 -3.61
N MET A 14 16.14 19.77 -2.82
CA MET A 14 16.34 20.61 -1.65
C MET A 14 16.35 22.10 -2.01
N GLN A 15 17.12 22.50 -3.03
CA GLN A 15 17.19 23.90 -3.46
C GLN A 15 15.85 24.42 -3.96
N GLU A 16 15.12 23.63 -4.76
CA GLU A 16 13.80 24.00 -5.27
C GLU A 16 12.83 24.27 -4.13
N ILE A 17 12.66 23.32 -3.21
CA ILE A 17 11.67 23.44 -2.12
C ILE A 17 12.08 24.54 -1.14
N SER A 18 13.36 24.64 -0.76
CA SER A 18 13.83 25.72 0.11
C SER A 18 13.65 27.10 -0.51
N THR A 19 13.65 27.21 -1.84
CA THR A 19 13.38 28.47 -2.53
C THR A 19 11.91 28.85 -2.45
N VAL A 20 11.01 27.87 -2.59
CA VAL A 20 9.57 28.08 -2.45
C VAL A 20 9.21 28.48 -1.01
N LEU A 21 9.71 27.73 -0.03
CA LEU A 21 9.38 27.93 1.39
C LEU A 21 10.24 28.99 2.08
N GLY A 22 10.96 29.85 1.35
CA GLY A 22 11.78 30.91 1.97
C GLY A 22 12.81 30.44 3.02
N ALA A 23 13.12 29.14 3.11
CA ALA A 23 13.84 28.54 4.25
C ALA A 23 15.28 29.04 4.43
N ARG A 24 15.81 29.80 3.45
CA ARG A 24 17.13 30.44 3.52
C ARG A 24 17.11 31.81 4.20
N GLU A 25 15.94 32.41 4.40
CA GLU A 25 15.80 33.77 4.95
C GLU A 25 15.69 33.81 6.48
N GLY A 26 15.76 32.66 7.16
CA GLY A 26 15.77 32.57 8.63
C GLY A 26 14.43 32.93 9.28
N VAL A 27 13.34 32.97 8.50
CA VAL A 27 11.98 33.14 8.99
C VAL A 27 11.37 31.75 9.21
N PRO A 28 10.99 31.39 10.44
CA PRO A 28 10.28 30.15 10.72
C PRO A 28 8.97 30.09 9.92
N ILE A 29 8.71 28.95 9.27
CA ILE A 29 7.43 28.72 8.59
C ILE A 29 6.67 27.61 9.32
N GLY A 30 5.53 27.99 9.89
CA GLY A 30 4.56 27.06 10.46
C GLY A 30 3.87 26.22 9.38
N ALA A 31 3.32 25.07 9.77
CA ALA A 31 2.69 24.13 8.84
C ALA A 31 1.54 24.77 8.05
N SER A 32 0.71 25.62 8.67
CA SER A 32 -0.41 26.30 7.99
C SER A 32 0.02 27.27 6.89
N ALA A 33 1.22 27.86 7.02
CA ALA A 33 1.76 28.82 6.05
C ALA A 33 2.36 28.15 4.82
N VAL A 34 2.71 26.85 4.89
CA VAL A 34 3.33 26.10 3.77
C VAL A 34 2.46 26.13 2.52
N ARG A 35 1.14 25.92 2.66
CA ARG A 35 0.20 25.95 1.54
C ARG A 35 0.18 27.33 0.86
N THR A 36 0.21 28.39 1.65
CA THR A 36 0.23 29.77 1.16
C THR A 36 1.50 30.07 0.36
N GLU A 37 2.67 29.61 0.82
CA GLU A 37 3.92 29.78 0.08
C GLU A 37 3.91 29.03 -1.25
N TRP A 38 3.35 27.82 -1.28
CA TRP A 38 3.13 27.09 -2.52
C TRP A 38 2.15 27.81 -3.45
N ALA A 39 1.05 28.36 -2.94
CA ALA A 39 0.09 29.13 -3.73
C ALA A 39 0.76 30.36 -4.38
N ASN A 40 1.52 31.13 -3.60
CA ASN A 40 2.29 32.27 -4.08
C ASN A 40 3.28 31.88 -5.18
N TYR A 41 3.99 30.76 -5.01
CA TYR A 41 4.93 30.26 -6.01
C TYR A 41 4.22 29.80 -7.30
N VAL A 42 3.11 29.07 -7.17
CA VAL A 42 2.34 28.58 -8.32
C VAL A 42 1.79 29.75 -9.13
N GLU A 43 1.26 30.79 -8.48
CA GLU A 43 0.72 31.99 -9.13
C GLU A 43 1.73 32.66 -10.08
N ILE A 44 3.00 32.70 -9.70
CA ILE A 44 4.04 33.33 -10.52
C ILE A 44 4.63 32.39 -11.58
N ALA A 45 4.50 31.07 -11.42
CA ALA A 45 5.25 30.07 -12.16
C ALA A 45 4.44 29.32 -13.22
N ILE A 46 3.14 29.15 -13.03
CA ILE A 46 2.27 28.37 -13.91
C ILE A 46 1.53 29.24 -14.93
N GLU A 47 1.16 28.65 -16.08
CA GLU A 47 0.15 29.25 -16.95
C GLU A 47 -1.24 29.13 -16.29
N PRO A 48 -2.01 30.23 -16.16
CA PRO A 48 -3.24 30.23 -15.36
C PRO A 48 -4.42 29.50 -16.03
N THR A 49 -4.39 29.33 -17.36
CA THR A 49 -5.52 28.81 -18.15
C THR A 49 -5.03 28.23 -19.49
N GLY A 50 -5.80 27.30 -20.06
CA GLY A 50 -5.75 26.92 -21.47
C GLY A 50 -4.72 25.83 -21.85
N TRP A 51 -4.02 25.23 -20.88
CA TRP A 51 -3.10 24.12 -21.12
C TRP A 51 -3.81 22.77 -20.93
N GLN A 52 -3.42 21.81 -21.77
CA GLN A 52 -3.92 20.44 -21.78
C GLN A 52 -3.09 19.54 -20.86
N ALA A 53 -3.77 18.60 -20.21
CA ALA A 53 -3.16 17.69 -19.25
C ALA A 53 -3.87 16.35 -19.20
N LEU A 54 -3.16 15.35 -18.68
CA LEU A 54 -3.75 14.11 -18.19
C LEU A 54 -4.03 14.24 -16.70
N TRP A 55 -5.28 14.02 -16.31
CA TRP A 55 -5.66 13.82 -14.92
C TRP A 55 -5.59 12.34 -14.58
N ARG A 56 -4.73 12.01 -13.61
CA ARG A 56 -4.64 10.66 -13.05
C ARG A 56 -5.57 10.57 -11.85
N VAL A 57 -6.76 10.02 -12.05
CA VAL A 57 -7.79 10.00 -11.00
C VAL A 57 -7.29 9.20 -9.80
N PRO A 58 -7.27 9.77 -8.59
CA PRO A 58 -6.89 9.04 -7.39
C PRO A 58 -7.80 7.85 -7.15
N ARG A 59 -7.24 6.75 -6.62
CA ARG A 59 -8.01 5.54 -6.32
C ARG A 59 -9.23 5.82 -5.43
N VAL A 60 -9.08 6.66 -4.41
CA VAL A 60 -10.18 6.95 -3.47
C VAL A 60 -11.35 7.62 -4.20
N LEU A 61 -11.05 8.53 -5.14
CA LEU A 61 -12.07 9.15 -5.97
C LEU A 61 -12.66 8.18 -6.99
N CYS A 62 -11.88 7.21 -7.50
CA CYS A 62 -12.43 6.14 -8.32
C CYS A 62 -13.42 5.25 -7.55
N GLU A 63 -13.16 4.99 -6.28
CA GLU A 63 -14.04 4.20 -5.40
C GLU A 63 -15.35 4.94 -5.13
N ASP A 64 -15.26 6.23 -4.81
CA ASP A 64 -16.41 7.11 -4.59
C ASP A 64 -17.29 7.23 -5.84
N LEU A 65 -16.68 7.51 -6.99
CA LEU A 65 -17.39 7.64 -8.27
C LEU A 65 -17.80 6.29 -8.88
N ALA A 66 -17.45 5.17 -8.24
CA ALA A 66 -17.67 3.81 -8.74
C ALA A 66 -17.16 3.58 -10.18
N ILE A 67 -16.00 4.15 -10.50
CA ILE A 67 -15.32 3.97 -11.79
C ILE A 67 -14.13 3.00 -11.67
N PRO A 68 -13.66 2.41 -12.77
CA PRO A 68 -12.49 1.54 -12.75
C PRO A 68 -11.24 2.24 -12.25
N PHE A 69 -10.34 1.51 -11.59
CA PHE A 69 -9.00 1.98 -11.28
C PHE A 69 -7.95 1.09 -11.97
N PRO A 70 -6.96 1.67 -12.68
CA PRO A 70 -6.74 3.11 -12.86
C PRO A 70 -7.70 3.76 -13.88
N THR A 71 -7.98 5.04 -13.72
CA THR A 71 -8.65 5.87 -14.74
C THR A 71 -7.81 7.10 -15.04
N VAL A 72 -7.62 7.39 -16.34
CA VAL A 72 -6.93 8.59 -16.84
C VAL A 72 -7.87 9.35 -17.76
N ILE A 73 -7.87 10.67 -17.58
CA ILE A 73 -8.74 11.57 -18.33
C ILE A 73 -7.87 12.64 -18.97
N MET A 74 -8.12 12.91 -20.25
CA MET A 74 -7.51 14.01 -20.97
C MET A 74 -8.47 15.19 -20.99
N GLY A 75 -7.93 16.39 -20.80
CA GLY A 75 -8.72 17.60 -20.79
C GLY A 75 -7.88 18.86 -20.73
N THR A 76 -8.58 19.99 -20.69
CA THR A 76 -7.98 21.33 -20.65
C THR A 76 -8.23 22.00 -19.31
N VAL A 77 -7.21 22.62 -18.73
CA VAL A 77 -7.36 23.46 -17.55
C VAL A 77 -8.00 24.79 -17.96
N GLU A 78 -9.23 25.02 -17.53
CA GLU A 78 -9.94 26.28 -17.80
C GLU A 78 -9.41 27.40 -16.90
N GLN A 79 -9.18 27.09 -15.62
CA GLN A 79 -8.70 28.06 -14.63
C GLN A 79 -7.95 27.37 -13.49
N VAL A 80 -6.80 27.91 -13.11
CA VAL A 80 -6.09 27.55 -11.88
C VAL A 80 -6.66 28.33 -10.69
N LEU A 81 -6.96 27.61 -9.61
CA LEU A 81 -7.42 28.13 -8.32
C LEU A 81 -6.23 28.14 -7.36
N PHE A 82 -5.47 29.24 -7.35
CA PHE A 82 -4.18 29.33 -6.67
C PHE A 82 -4.26 29.07 -5.16
N ASP A 83 -5.21 29.70 -4.47
CA ASP A 83 -5.39 29.57 -3.02
C ASP A 83 -5.66 28.10 -2.61
N GLU A 84 -6.33 27.36 -3.48
CA GLU A 84 -6.68 25.97 -3.23
C GLU A 84 -5.63 24.98 -3.74
N LEU A 85 -4.68 25.41 -4.57
CA LEU A 85 -3.79 24.54 -5.35
C LEU A 85 -4.55 23.53 -6.21
N LYS A 86 -5.71 23.96 -6.73
CA LYS A 86 -6.59 23.17 -7.59
C LYS A 86 -6.76 23.84 -8.96
N ALA A 87 -7.43 23.15 -9.88
CA ALA A 87 -7.80 23.67 -11.18
C ALA A 87 -9.22 23.24 -11.55
N THR A 88 -9.95 24.12 -12.24
CA THR A 88 -11.14 23.73 -12.99
C THR A 88 -10.69 23.07 -14.29
N PHE A 89 -10.97 21.79 -14.40
CA PHE A 89 -10.56 20.92 -15.50
C PHE A 89 -11.75 20.54 -16.36
N MET A 90 -11.66 20.81 -17.65
CA MET A 90 -12.66 20.46 -18.64
C MET A 90 -12.33 19.10 -19.25
N VAL A 91 -13.21 18.13 -19.04
CA VAL A 91 -13.04 16.76 -19.53
C VAL A 91 -13.28 16.72 -21.04
N GLU A 92 -12.28 16.31 -21.81
CA GLU A 92 -12.36 16.21 -23.28
C GLU A 92 -12.45 14.76 -23.76
N ALA A 93 -11.67 13.87 -23.13
CA ALA A 93 -11.68 12.45 -23.44
C ALA A 93 -11.42 11.61 -22.19
N VAL A 94 -12.14 10.49 -22.08
CA VAL A 94 -11.92 9.48 -21.05
C VAL A 94 -11.43 8.21 -21.72
N GLN A 95 -10.51 7.49 -21.08
CA GLN A 95 -9.94 6.27 -21.62
C GLN A 95 -10.97 5.12 -21.73
N ASP A 96 -11.95 5.09 -20.83
CA ASP A 96 -13.01 4.08 -20.80
C ASP A 96 -14.35 4.70 -21.23
N ASP A 97 -14.93 4.13 -22.29
CA ASP A 97 -16.21 4.56 -22.88
C ASP A 97 -17.40 4.43 -21.88
N GLU A 98 -17.25 3.66 -20.81
CA GLU A 98 -18.29 3.48 -19.77
C GLU A 98 -18.23 4.54 -18.65
N VAL A 99 -17.13 5.28 -18.54
CA VAL A 99 -16.94 6.28 -17.49
C VAL A 99 -17.60 7.59 -17.88
N HIS A 100 -18.67 7.93 -17.16
CA HIS A 100 -19.41 9.17 -17.35
C HIS A 100 -19.08 10.13 -16.21
N LEU A 101 -18.29 11.16 -16.51
CA LEU A 101 -17.94 12.21 -15.57
C LEU A 101 -18.58 13.54 -15.98
N PRO A 102 -18.83 14.45 -15.02
CA PRO A 102 -19.19 15.83 -15.33
C PRO A 102 -18.19 16.47 -16.29
N GLU A 103 -18.67 17.35 -17.18
CA GLU A 103 -17.82 18.06 -18.14
C GLU A 103 -16.75 18.92 -17.46
N ARG A 104 -17.02 19.39 -16.24
CA ARG A 104 -16.12 20.22 -15.43
C ARG A 104 -15.89 19.56 -14.09
N GLN A 105 -14.62 19.43 -13.72
CA GLN A 105 -14.20 18.89 -12.43
C GLN A 105 -13.20 19.81 -11.76
N THR A 106 -13.24 19.88 -10.44
CA THR A 106 -12.21 20.57 -9.65
C THR A 106 -11.17 19.53 -9.24
N VAL A 107 -9.94 19.69 -9.71
CA VAL A 107 -8.86 18.70 -9.54
C VAL A 107 -7.63 19.31 -8.90
N SER A 108 -6.92 18.56 -8.06
CA SER A 108 -5.67 19.03 -7.45
C SER A 108 -4.57 19.15 -8.48
N LEU A 109 -3.78 20.23 -8.45
CA LEU A 109 -2.73 20.49 -9.44
C LEU A 109 -1.66 19.39 -9.48
N GLU A 110 -1.36 18.76 -8.34
CA GLU A 110 -0.41 17.65 -8.25
C GLU A 110 -0.84 16.38 -9.01
N GLU A 111 -2.14 16.25 -9.32
CA GLU A 111 -2.73 15.10 -10.02
C GLU A 111 -2.74 15.27 -11.56
N LEU A 112 -2.47 16.49 -12.02
CA LEU A 112 -2.44 16.85 -13.43
C LEU A 112 -1.04 16.69 -14.02
N TRP A 113 -0.97 16.13 -15.22
CA TRP A 113 0.26 15.92 -15.98
C TRP A 113 0.19 16.69 -17.30
N PRO A 114 0.87 17.85 -17.40
CA PRO A 114 0.87 18.63 -18.63
C PRO A 114 1.36 17.82 -19.83
N LEU A 115 0.65 17.94 -20.95
CA LEU A 115 1.05 17.34 -22.22
C LEU A 115 2.22 18.12 -22.83
N LYS A 116 3.17 17.43 -23.48
CA LYS A 116 4.22 18.09 -24.28
C LYS A 116 3.62 18.78 -25.52
N ASP A 117 2.71 18.08 -26.17
CA ASP A 117 1.97 18.59 -27.32
C ASP A 117 0.72 19.32 -26.83
N GLN A 118 0.55 20.56 -27.26
CA GLN A 118 -0.52 21.45 -26.86
C GLN A 118 -1.21 21.99 -28.11
N GLU A 119 -2.52 22.21 -28.06
CA GLU A 119 -3.20 22.93 -29.13
C GLU A 119 -2.75 24.39 -29.26
N ASN A 120 -2.26 24.98 -28.16
CA ASN A 120 -1.81 26.36 -28.10
C ASN A 120 -0.30 26.46 -27.89
N ASP A 121 0.43 26.60 -28.99
CA ASP A 121 1.90 26.76 -29.02
C ASP A 121 2.41 28.04 -28.31
N ALA A 122 1.53 28.99 -27.94
CA ALA A 122 1.93 30.23 -27.28
C ALA A 122 2.14 30.08 -25.76
N LEU A 123 1.70 28.97 -25.17
CA LEU A 123 1.82 28.70 -23.73
C LEU A 123 3.22 28.22 -23.37
N ASN A 124 3.76 28.67 -22.24
CA ASN A 124 5.01 28.14 -21.72
C ASN A 124 4.76 26.89 -20.86
N VAL A 125 4.49 25.78 -21.55
CA VAL A 125 4.13 24.53 -20.87
C VAL A 125 5.34 23.87 -20.20
N ASP A 126 6.55 24.09 -20.68
CA ASP A 126 7.78 23.64 -20.00
C ASP A 126 7.87 24.20 -18.57
N ARG A 127 7.57 25.50 -18.41
CA ARG A 127 7.56 26.16 -17.10
C ARG A 127 6.42 25.66 -16.20
N THR A 128 5.24 25.45 -16.79
CA THR A 128 4.07 24.87 -16.10
C THR A 128 4.38 23.46 -15.60
N ALA A 129 5.01 22.63 -16.43
CA ALA A 129 5.41 21.28 -16.07
C ALA A 129 6.48 21.26 -14.96
N ASP A 130 7.49 22.15 -15.00
CA ASP A 130 8.49 22.25 -13.93
C ASP A 130 7.86 22.72 -12.60
N CYS A 131 6.90 23.65 -12.65
CA CYS A 131 6.15 24.11 -11.48
C CYS A 131 5.35 22.97 -10.85
N ILE A 132 4.56 22.26 -11.67
CA ILE A 132 3.74 21.13 -11.20
C ILE A 132 4.63 19.98 -10.69
N ASP A 133 5.76 19.69 -11.33
CA ASP A 133 6.70 18.68 -10.86
C ASP A 133 7.23 18.98 -9.45
N ARG A 134 7.57 20.24 -9.16
CA ARG A 134 8.02 20.64 -7.81
C ARG A 134 6.91 20.50 -6.78
N LEU A 135 5.71 21.00 -7.11
CA LEU A 135 4.53 20.91 -6.27
C LEU A 135 4.19 19.46 -5.96
N ARG A 136 4.12 18.63 -7.01
CA ARG A 136 3.83 17.20 -6.93
C ARG A 136 4.88 16.47 -6.10
N PHE A 137 6.17 16.70 -6.35
CA PHE A 137 7.23 16.10 -5.55
C PHE A 137 7.08 16.44 -4.06
N PHE A 138 6.76 17.70 -3.75
CA PHE A 138 6.57 18.12 -2.37
C PHE A 138 5.38 17.41 -1.71
N TYR A 139 4.18 17.52 -2.29
CA TYR A 139 2.97 16.99 -1.67
C TYR A 139 2.87 15.46 -1.71
N GLN A 140 3.51 14.79 -2.67
CA GLN A 140 3.49 13.32 -2.76
C GLN A 140 4.59 12.63 -1.94
N HIS A 141 5.68 13.32 -1.60
CA HIS A 141 6.86 12.68 -1.00
C HIS A 141 7.42 13.36 0.24
N ILE A 142 7.14 14.64 0.47
CA ILE A 142 7.75 15.43 1.55
C ILE A 142 6.69 15.87 2.57
N TRP A 143 5.57 16.40 2.10
CA TRP A 143 4.40 16.69 2.92
C TRP A 143 3.78 15.36 3.36
N MET A 144 3.69 15.16 4.66
CA MET A 144 3.10 13.97 5.24
C MET A 144 1.65 14.28 5.63
N PRO A 145 0.73 13.30 5.55
CA PRO A 145 -0.68 13.48 5.92
C PRO A 145 -0.96 14.17 7.26
N TRP A 146 -0.11 13.94 8.27
CA TRP A 146 -0.25 14.51 9.61
C TRP A 146 0.36 15.91 9.77
N ASP A 147 0.99 16.46 8.73
CA ASP A 147 1.50 17.84 8.79
C ASP A 147 0.38 18.88 8.81
N ASN A 148 -0.77 18.56 8.21
CA ASN A 148 -1.96 19.43 8.27
C ASN A 148 -2.42 19.68 9.71
N ASP A 149 -2.19 18.70 10.60
CA ASP A 149 -2.57 18.75 12.02
C ASP A 149 -1.41 19.24 12.93
N SER A 150 -0.32 19.77 12.34
CA SER A 150 0.85 20.22 13.10
C SER A 150 0.68 21.63 13.67
N ASP A 151 1.28 21.86 14.83
CA ASP A 151 1.24 23.16 15.52
C ASP A 151 2.11 24.21 14.78
N ASP A 152 1.56 25.40 14.59
CA ASP A 152 2.20 26.49 13.84
C ASP A 152 3.36 27.15 14.57
N ASP A 153 3.50 26.89 15.87
CA ASP A 153 4.64 27.33 16.68
C ASP A 153 5.95 26.61 16.29
N ILE A 154 5.87 25.59 15.45
CA ILE A 154 7.01 24.81 14.98
C ILE A 154 7.48 25.34 13.62
N ASP A 155 8.78 25.67 13.52
CA ASP A 155 9.44 25.84 12.22
C ASP A 155 9.45 24.50 11.46
N TRP A 156 8.43 24.29 10.63
CA TRP A 156 8.25 23.06 9.88
C TRP A 156 9.38 22.89 8.87
N ALA A 157 9.69 23.95 8.11
CA ALA A 157 10.72 23.90 7.07
C ALA A 157 12.11 23.63 7.67
N GLY A 158 12.46 24.30 8.78
CA GLY A 158 13.74 24.08 9.46
C GLY A 158 13.89 22.69 10.09
N LYS A 159 12.80 22.06 10.55
CA LYS A 159 12.85 20.75 11.22
C LYS A 159 12.69 19.56 10.30
N GLN A 160 11.77 19.62 9.33
CA GLN A 160 11.30 18.46 8.58
C GLN A 160 11.86 18.37 7.15
N LEU A 161 12.17 19.51 6.52
CA LEU A 161 12.45 19.52 5.09
C LEU A 161 13.68 18.68 4.72
N GLU A 162 14.80 18.90 5.42
CA GLU A 162 16.05 18.19 5.13
C GLU A 162 15.93 16.70 5.44
N SER A 163 15.36 16.34 6.59
CA SER A 163 15.21 14.95 7.01
C SER A 163 14.36 14.15 6.01
N ARG A 164 13.23 14.71 5.57
CA ARG A 164 12.30 14.01 4.68
C ARG A 164 12.74 13.92 3.24
N VAL A 165 13.37 14.98 2.70
CA VAL A 165 13.97 14.87 1.37
C VAL A 165 15.08 13.82 1.38
N LYS A 166 15.93 13.81 2.43
CA LYS A 166 16.92 12.75 2.59
C LYS A 166 16.29 11.37 2.71
N PHE A 167 15.24 11.23 3.52
CA PHE A 167 14.50 9.98 3.69
C PHE A 167 13.95 9.43 2.37
N TYR A 168 13.37 10.29 1.53
CA TYR A 168 12.93 9.93 0.18
C TYR A 168 14.09 9.38 -0.68
N TYR A 169 15.25 10.03 -0.66
CA TYR A 169 16.41 9.57 -1.43
C TYR A 169 17.05 8.31 -0.83
N ASP A 170 16.99 8.12 0.49
CA ASP A 170 17.41 6.88 1.14
C ASP A 170 16.54 5.70 0.64
N LEU A 171 15.23 5.90 0.47
CA LEU A 171 14.33 4.93 -0.16
C LEU A 171 14.67 4.72 -1.63
N LYS A 172 14.78 5.80 -2.42
CA LYS A 172 15.06 5.75 -3.86
C LYS A 172 16.38 5.05 -4.18
N ASN A 173 17.43 5.34 -3.42
CA ASN A 173 18.78 4.83 -3.63
C ASN A 173 19.04 3.48 -2.93
N LYS A 174 18.02 2.86 -2.34
CA LYS A 174 18.14 1.57 -1.61
C LYS A 174 19.18 1.62 -0.47
N ALA A 175 19.26 2.75 0.23
CA ALA A 175 20.16 2.90 1.39
C ALA A 175 19.65 2.09 2.60
N MET A 176 18.37 1.78 2.64
CA MET A 176 17.74 0.88 3.61
C MET A 176 17.64 -0.54 3.06
N SER A 177 17.50 -1.52 3.95
CA SER A 177 17.21 -2.88 3.52
C SER A 177 15.93 -2.93 2.70
N LYS A 178 15.84 -3.90 1.81
CA LYS A 178 14.68 -4.10 0.93
C LYS A 178 13.39 -4.32 1.74
N ARG A 179 13.51 -5.03 2.87
CA ARG A 179 12.42 -5.31 3.81
C ARG A 179 11.91 -4.02 4.44
N LEU A 180 12.80 -3.25 5.04
CA LEU A 180 12.45 -1.98 5.69
C LEU A 180 11.89 -0.95 4.71
N SER A 181 12.55 -0.79 3.55
CA SER A 181 12.10 0.14 2.50
C SER A 181 10.67 -0.17 2.09
N SER A 182 10.36 -1.44 1.90
CA SER A 182 9.04 -1.82 1.43
C SER A 182 7.95 -1.68 2.47
N HIS A 183 8.26 -1.88 3.75
CA HIS A 183 7.38 -1.58 4.87
C HIS A 183 7.04 -0.08 4.90
N VAL A 184 8.06 0.78 4.79
CA VAL A 184 7.89 2.24 4.72
C VAL A 184 6.98 2.65 3.57
N LEU A 185 7.23 2.12 2.36
CA LEU A 185 6.40 2.45 1.19
C LEU A 185 4.93 2.04 1.37
N ALA A 186 4.68 0.90 2.02
CA ALA A 186 3.32 0.45 2.34
C ALA A 186 2.64 1.38 3.35
N LEU A 187 3.35 1.78 4.42
CA LEU A 187 2.86 2.74 5.41
C LEU A 187 2.50 4.09 4.77
N LEU A 188 3.38 4.63 3.92
CA LEU A 188 3.14 5.91 3.24
C LEU A 188 1.95 5.83 2.26
N ALA A 189 1.83 4.73 1.50
CA ALA A 189 0.70 4.52 0.61
C ALA A 189 -0.62 4.42 1.38
N GLU A 190 -0.62 3.76 2.53
CA GLU A 190 -1.78 3.67 3.41
C GLU A 190 -2.14 5.03 4.02
N ALA A 191 -1.16 5.79 4.52
CA ALA A 191 -1.38 7.11 5.10
C ALA A 191 -2.01 8.08 4.08
N ASN A 192 -1.51 8.10 2.85
CA ASN A 192 -2.06 8.93 1.78
C ASN A 192 -3.50 8.54 1.40
N TYR A 193 -3.80 7.24 1.39
CA TYR A 193 -5.16 6.78 1.18
C TYR A 193 -6.09 7.24 2.30
N ILE A 194 -5.66 7.06 3.56
CA ILE A 194 -6.43 7.47 4.74
C ILE A 194 -6.74 8.96 4.67
N GLN A 195 -5.74 9.79 4.34
CA GLN A 195 -5.93 11.24 4.23
C GLN A 195 -6.97 11.63 3.17
N LYS A 196 -6.85 11.10 1.95
CA LYS A 196 -7.84 11.38 0.89
C LYS A 196 -9.24 10.88 1.25
N LYS A 197 -9.35 9.76 1.97
CA LYS A 197 -10.63 9.25 2.45
C LYS A 197 -11.24 10.14 3.54
N ARG A 198 -10.41 10.68 4.44
CA ARG A 198 -10.86 11.67 5.44
C ARG A 198 -11.41 12.91 4.76
N GLU A 199 -10.70 13.46 3.77
CA GLU A 199 -11.15 14.65 3.02
C GLU A 199 -12.50 14.42 2.32
N LEU A 200 -12.73 13.24 1.74
CA LEU A 200 -14.03 12.88 1.15
C LEU A 200 -15.13 12.75 2.21
N LEU A 201 -14.85 12.04 3.31
CA LEU A 201 -15.81 11.91 4.42
C LEU A 201 -16.14 13.26 5.07
N GLU A 202 -15.18 14.18 5.16
CA GLU A 202 -15.40 15.55 5.65
C GLU A 202 -16.37 16.29 4.72
N MET A 203 -16.17 16.25 3.40
CA MET A 203 -17.11 16.85 2.43
C MET A 203 -18.51 16.21 2.51
N GLU A 204 -18.60 14.89 2.63
CA GLU A 204 -19.88 14.20 2.77
C GLU A 204 -20.61 14.51 4.08
N ILE A 205 -19.88 14.81 5.16
CA ILE A 205 -20.47 15.23 6.44
C ILE A 205 -21.00 16.66 6.31
N ASP A 206 -20.22 17.55 5.69
CA ASP A 206 -20.64 18.93 5.44
C ASP A 206 -21.92 18.98 4.56
N GLU A 207 -22.06 18.07 3.59
CA GLU A 207 -23.27 17.93 2.76
C GLU A 207 -24.47 17.39 3.55
N ASP A 208 -24.29 16.37 4.39
CA ASP A 208 -25.37 15.79 5.22
C ASP A 208 -25.89 16.77 6.29
N GLU A 209 -25.06 17.70 6.77
CA GLU A 209 -25.48 18.75 7.72
C GLU A 209 -26.48 19.75 7.09
N GLU A 210 -26.56 19.80 5.76
CA GLU A 210 -27.53 20.63 5.02
C GLU A 210 -28.89 19.95 4.78
N ASP A 211 -29.05 18.66 5.15
CA ASP A 211 -30.29 17.88 4.93
C ASP A 211 -31.35 18.09 6.04
N ASP A 212 -32.62 18.26 5.63
CA ASP A 212 -33.76 18.61 6.51
C ASP A 212 -34.34 17.42 7.33
N ASP A 213 -33.79 16.19 7.23
CA ASP A 213 -34.29 14.99 7.95
C ASP A 213 -33.38 14.56 9.13
N PRO A 214 -33.67 15.02 10.37
CA PRO A 214 -32.76 14.89 11.51
C PRO A 214 -32.60 13.46 12.05
N GLU A 215 -33.53 12.54 11.76
CA GLU A 215 -33.47 11.17 12.32
C GLU A 215 -32.65 10.22 11.45
N ALA A 216 -32.66 10.42 10.12
CA ALA A 216 -31.80 9.70 9.18
C ALA A 216 -30.35 10.21 9.22
N ALA A 217 -30.17 11.53 9.36
CA ALA A 217 -28.87 12.16 9.48
C ALA A 217 -28.09 11.69 10.73
N ASP A 218 -28.75 11.51 11.88
CA ASP A 218 -28.07 11.12 13.13
C ASP A 218 -27.44 9.70 13.04
N LEU A 219 -28.11 8.73 12.42
CA LEU A 219 -27.57 7.37 12.25
C LEU A 219 -26.43 7.31 11.22
N THR A 220 -26.52 8.07 10.12
CA THR A 220 -25.46 8.14 9.10
C THR A 220 -24.24 8.89 9.63
N LEU A 221 -24.44 10.00 10.33
CA LEU A 221 -23.39 10.79 10.96
C LEU A 221 -22.65 9.98 12.02
N ASN A 222 -23.34 9.21 12.86
CA ASN A 222 -22.70 8.35 13.86
C ASN A 222 -21.84 7.24 13.22
N SER A 223 -22.28 6.67 12.08
CA SER A 223 -21.50 5.70 11.32
C SER A 223 -20.25 6.34 10.68
N LYS A 224 -20.42 7.48 10.01
CA LYS A 224 -19.33 8.25 9.37
C LYS A 224 -18.31 8.74 10.41
N ALA A 225 -18.77 9.24 11.57
CA ALA A 225 -17.91 9.64 12.68
C ALA A 225 -17.11 8.46 13.26
N THR A 226 -17.73 7.27 13.38
CA THR A 226 -17.03 6.06 13.79
C THR A 226 -15.93 5.67 12.81
N GLU A 227 -16.20 5.79 11.51
CA GLU A 227 -15.21 5.54 10.46
C GLU A 227 -14.08 6.58 10.48
N MET A 228 -14.40 7.86 10.59
CA MET A 228 -13.43 8.95 10.74
C MET A 228 -12.49 8.71 11.92
N MET A 229 -13.02 8.29 13.08
CA MET A 229 -12.21 7.98 14.26
C MET A 229 -11.27 6.80 14.02
N LYS A 230 -11.73 5.74 13.33
CA LYS A 230 -10.87 4.59 12.98
C LYS A 230 -9.72 5.02 12.06
N LEU A 231 -10.01 5.85 11.06
CA LEU A 231 -9.02 6.42 10.15
C LEU A 231 -7.99 7.27 10.90
N HIS A 232 -8.44 8.13 11.82
CA HIS A 232 -7.56 8.97 12.64
C HIS A 232 -6.62 8.15 13.53
N LEU A 233 -7.15 7.12 14.22
CA LEU A 233 -6.33 6.22 15.04
C LEU A 233 -5.26 5.48 14.21
N ARG A 234 -5.64 5.01 13.02
CA ARG A 234 -4.69 4.33 12.13
C ARG A 234 -3.61 5.29 11.62
N LEU A 235 -3.98 6.51 11.25
CA LEU A 235 -3.02 7.52 10.79
C LEU A 235 -2.00 7.87 11.88
N ASN A 236 -2.43 8.02 13.13
CA ASN A 236 -1.55 8.26 14.27
C ASN A 236 -0.59 7.09 14.53
N ALA A 237 -1.04 5.84 14.35
CA ALA A 237 -0.16 4.68 14.44
C ALA A 237 0.92 4.72 13.35
N ILE A 238 0.55 5.02 12.11
CA ILE A 238 1.49 5.14 10.99
C ILE A 238 2.49 6.27 11.23
N ARG A 239 2.02 7.45 11.67
CA ARG A 239 2.86 8.60 12.02
C ARG A 239 3.96 8.20 13.00
N ASN A 240 3.59 7.56 14.11
CA ASN A 240 4.55 7.15 15.13
C ASN A 240 5.62 6.20 14.58
N GLU A 241 5.24 5.29 13.68
CA GLU A 241 6.20 4.40 13.01
C GLU A 241 7.14 5.17 12.07
N ILE A 242 6.60 6.07 11.23
CA ILE A 242 7.39 6.86 10.28
C ILE A 242 8.33 7.83 11.00
N ASP A 243 7.89 8.48 12.08
CA ASP A 243 8.73 9.39 12.87
C ASP A 243 10.00 8.68 13.41
N ILE A 244 9.87 7.40 13.81
CA ILE A 244 11.03 6.57 14.21
C ILE A 244 11.92 6.27 12.99
N LEU A 245 11.29 5.93 11.86
CA LEU A 245 11.97 5.53 10.63
C LEU A 245 12.61 6.71 9.89
N GLU A 246 12.21 7.95 10.11
CA GLU A 246 12.91 9.11 9.54
C GLU A 246 14.32 9.26 10.12
N ASN A 247 14.55 8.86 11.37
CA ASN A 247 15.86 8.93 12.02
C ASN A 247 16.77 7.76 11.59
N PRO A 248 17.88 8.01 10.86
CA PRO A 248 18.77 6.94 10.38
C PRO A 248 19.29 6.00 11.46
N ALA A 249 19.55 6.49 12.68
CA ALA A 249 20.07 5.66 13.77
C ALA A 249 18.99 4.75 14.35
N MET A 250 17.75 5.20 14.40
CA MET A 250 16.62 4.42 14.92
C MET A 250 16.12 3.38 13.92
N ARG A 251 16.31 3.60 12.61
CA ARG A 251 15.97 2.63 11.57
C ARG A 251 16.61 1.26 11.82
N GLU A 252 17.91 1.23 12.14
CA GLU A 252 18.62 -0.03 12.38
C GLU A 252 18.08 -0.77 13.60
N VAL A 253 17.73 -0.04 14.67
CA VAL A 253 17.13 -0.60 15.88
C VAL A 253 15.71 -1.11 15.60
N TYR A 254 14.91 -0.29 14.91
CA TYR A 254 13.56 -0.68 14.49
C TYR A 254 13.60 -1.94 13.64
N GLU A 255 14.53 -2.01 12.69
CA GLU A 255 14.70 -3.16 11.81
C GLU A 255 15.00 -4.44 12.63
N LYS A 256 15.91 -4.38 13.60
CA LYS A 256 16.23 -5.54 14.46
C LYS A 256 15.07 -5.97 15.35
N VAL A 257 14.29 -5.03 15.87
CA VAL A 257 13.16 -5.31 16.77
C VAL A 257 11.97 -5.86 16.00
N ARG A 258 11.66 -5.24 14.85
CA ARG A 258 10.51 -5.60 14.03
C ARG A 258 10.78 -6.86 13.21
N PHE A 259 12.03 -7.04 12.79
CA PHE A 259 12.47 -8.09 11.89
C PHE A 259 13.67 -8.84 12.49
N PRO A 260 13.49 -9.52 13.64
CA PRO A 260 14.58 -10.23 14.29
C PRO A 260 15.20 -11.26 13.35
N GLU A 261 16.53 -11.27 13.27
CA GLU A 261 17.25 -12.33 12.59
C GLU A 261 17.14 -13.60 13.45
N ASP A 262 16.44 -14.61 12.96
CA ASP A 262 16.37 -15.91 13.63
C ASP A 262 17.73 -16.64 13.45
N ASP A 263 18.65 -16.42 14.39
CA ASP A 263 19.93 -17.14 14.56
C ASP A 263 19.75 -18.64 14.86
N THR A 264 18.51 -19.12 14.95
CA THR A 264 18.17 -20.52 15.24
C THR A 264 18.14 -21.40 13.99
N ALA A 265 19.03 -21.15 13.01
CA ALA A 265 19.28 -22.14 11.98
C ALA A 265 19.77 -23.42 12.67
N PHE A 266 18.97 -24.48 12.61
CA PHE A 266 19.37 -25.80 13.09
C PHE A 266 20.44 -26.33 12.14
N GLU A 267 21.71 -25.96 12.37
CA GLU A 267 22.84 -26.48 11.59
C GLU A 267 23.09 -27.95 11.97
N VAL A 268 22.39 -28.86 11.31
CA VAL A 268 22.78 -30.27 11.31
C VAL A 268 23.80 -30.48 10.20
N GLY A 269 25.08 -30.28 10.50
CA GLY A 269 26.17 -30.63 9.58
C GLY A 269 26.46 -29.63 8.46
N GLY A 270 26.05 -28.37 8.59
CA GLY A 270 26.47 -27.27 7.70
C GLY A 270 25.64 -27.10 6.41
N GLU A 271 24.54 -27.83 6.24
CA GLU A 271 23.52 -27.56 5.22
C GLU A 271 22.28 -26.96 5.88
N VAL A 272 21.81 -25.80 5.39
CA VAL A 272 20.51 -25.22 5.75
C VAL A 272 19.44 -26.11 5.12
N THR A 273 18.88 -27.03 5.89
CA THR A 273 17.77 -27.88 5.43
C THR A 273 16.48 -27.07 5.51
N ALA A 274 15.75 -26.96 4.40
CA ALA A 274 14.41 -26.34 4.38
C ALA A 274 13.51 -26.97 5.45
N GLU A 275 12.84 -26.13 6.25
CA GLU A 275 11.90 -26.57 7.29
C GLU A 275 10.47 -26.63 6.72
N ALA A 276 9.66 -27.55 7.25
CA ALA A 276 8.22 -27.58 6.99
C ALA A 276 7.46 -27.04 8.20
N PHE A 277 6.68 -25.98 7.98
CA PHE A 277 5.81 -25.38 9.00
C PHE A 277 4.41 -25.95 8.87
N VAL A 278 3.94 -26.67 9.88
CA VAL A 278 2.58 -27.22 9.93
C VAL A 278 1.76 -26.35 10.87
N VAL A 279 0.79 -25.62 10.33
CA VAL A 279 -0.16 -24.82 11.11
C VAL A 279 -1.23 -25.74 11.67
N THR A 280 -1.66 -25.48 12.90
CA THR A 280 -2.72 -26.24 13.59
C THR A 280 -3.79 -25.29 14.12
N HIS A 281 -5.02 -25.79 14.22
CA HIS A 281 -6.13 -25.09 14.85
C HIS A 281 -6.37 -25.60 16.28
N VAL A 282 -7.03 -24.77 17.07
CA VAL A 282 -7.58 -25.18 18.37
C VAL A 282 -8.67 -26.22 18.10
N GLY A 283 -8.51 -27.40 18.68
CA GLY A 283 -9.42 -28.52 18.50
C GLY A 283 -9.17 -29.61 19.52
N THR A 284 -9.90 -30.72 19.41
CA THR A 284 -9.66 -31.89 20.27
C THR A 284 -8.36 -32.58 19.88
N LEU A 285 -7.76 -33.32 20.81
CA LEU A 285 -6.56 -34.10 20.53
C LEU A 285 -6.76 -35.08 19.36
N ASP A 286 -7.94 -35.70 19.28
CA ASP A 286 -8.26 -36.63 18.19
C ASP A 286 -8.28 -35.93 16.82
N GLN A 287 -8.83 -34.71 16.74
CA GLN A 287 -8.82 -33.90 15.53
C GLN A 287 -7.40 -33.51 15.11
N GLN A 288 -6.57 -33.08 16.07
CA GLN A 288 -5.18 -32.72 15.79
C GLN A 288 -4.35 -33.93 15.33
N VAL A 289 -4.53 -35.10 15.97
CA VAL A 289 -3.87 -36.35 15.57
C VAL A 289 -4.33 -36.78 14.17
N GLN A 290 -5.61 -36.67 13.86
CA GLN A 290 -6.13 -36.97 12.52
C GLN A 290 -5.48 -36.07 11.46
N TYR A 291 -5.47 -34.76 11.69
CA TYR A 291 -4.87 -33.80 10.78
C TYR A 291 -3.37 -34.06 10.57
N LEU A 292 -2.60 -34.31 11.64
CA LEU A 292 -1.17 -34.61 11.51
C LEU A 292 -0.91 -35.91 10.72
N ASN A 293 -1.79 -36.91 10.84
CA ASN A 293 -1.70 -38.12 10.02
C ASN A 293 -1.98 -37.84 8.53
N GLU A 294 -2.85 -36.89 8.23
CA GLU A 294 -3.09 -36.43 6.86
C GLU A 294 -1.93 -35.60 6.34
N ALA A 295 -1.43 -34.66 7.14
CA ALA A 295 -0.26 -33.83 6.83
C ALA A 295 0.98 -34.67 6.51
N LYS A 296 1.19 -35.77 7.24
CA LYS A 296 2.26 -36.74 6.99
C LYS A 296 2.28 -37.30 5.55
N ARG A 297 1.15 -37.26 4.83
CA ARG A 297 1.09 -37.69 3.42
C ARG A 297 1.66 -36.66 2.44
N TYR A 298 1.73 -35.40 2.85
CA TYR A 298 2.18 -34.28 2.02
C TYR A 298 3.60 -33.84 2.36
N VAL A 299 4.00 -33.95 3.62
CA VAL A 299 5.36 -33.60 4.08
C VAL A 299 6.31 -34.76 3.82
N ASP A 300 7.50 -34.49 3.26
CA ASP A 300 8.54 -35.51 3.07
C ASP A 300 9.04 -36.08 4.40
N GLU A 301 9.33 -37.39 4.45
CA GLU A 301 9.68 -38.10 5.69
C GLU A 301 10.99 -37.61 6.32
N ARG A 302 11.82 -36.89 5.56
CA ARG A 302 13.13 -36.40 5.98
C ARG A 302 13.13 -34.93 6.40
N THR A 303 12.03 -34.21 6.18
CA THR A 303 11.95 -32.78 6.46
C THR A 303 11.73 -32.53 7.95
N VAL A 304 12.43 -31.54 8.50
CA VAL A 304 12.21 -31.10 9.88
C VAL A 304 10.89 -30.35 9.95
N VAL A 305 9.99 -30.80 10.82
CA VAL A 305 8.64 -30.21 10.97
C VAL A 305 8.58 -29.35 12.20
N ARG A 306 8.11 -28.11 12.03
CA ARG A 306 7.78 -27.18 13.10
C ARG A 306 6.27 -26.97 13.13
N ILE A 307 5.68 -27.05 14.32
CA ILE A 307 4.24 -26.84 14.49
C ILE A 307 3.98 -25.40 14.97
N CYS A 308 3.04 -24.73 14.31
CA CYS A 308 2.59 -23.38 14.65
C CYS A 308 1.09 -23.38 15.01
N ASP A 309 0.69 -22.42 15.84
CA ASP A 309 -0.69 -22.20 16.29
C ASP A 309 -1.51 -21.29 15.38
N SER A 310 -0.85 -20.60 14.44
CA SER A 310 -1.46 -19.71 13.48
C SER A 310 -0.63 -19.60 12.20
N LEU A 311 -1.28 -19.24 11.09
CA LEU A 311 -0.59 -18.93 9.84
C LEU A 311 0.33 -17.72 10.00
N GLN A 312 -0.10 -16.70 10.75
CA GLN A 312 0.75 -15.53 11.03
C GLN A 312 2.07 -15.93 11.69
N ALA A 313 2.02 -16.74 12.76
CA ALA A 313 3.23 -17.18 13.46
C ALA A 313 4.14 -18.05 12.59
N ALA A 314 3.59 -18.79 11.61
CA ALA A 314 4.38 -19.54 10.65
C ALA A 314 5.07 -18.61 9.64
N LEU A 315 4.35 -17.60 9.14
CA LEU A 315 4.89 -16.65 8.18
C LEU A 315 5.97 -15.75 8.78
N ASP A 316 5.81 -15.32 10.03
CA ASP A 316 6.79 -14.49 10.74
C ASP A 316 8.14 -15.21 10.94
N ARG A 317 8.14 -16.54 10.94
CA ARG A 317 9.33 -17.40 11.17
C ARG A 317 9.85 -18.06 9.90
N CYS A 318 9.06 -18.04 8.83
CA CYS A 318 9.39 -18.69 7.57
C CYS A 318 10.64 -18.05 6.95
N LYS A 319 11.61 -18.88 6.57
CA LYS A 319 12.79 -18.47 5.82
C LYS A 319 12.61 -18.77 4.33
N SER A 320 13.61 -18.36 3.56
CA SER A 320 13.69 -18.68 2.14
C SER A 320 13.76 -20.19 1.95
N SER A 321 12.89 -20.75 1.10
CA SER A 321 12.71 -22.15 0.70
C SER A 321 11.84 -23.05 1.59
N ASP A 322 11.24 -22.52 2.67
CA ASP A 322 10.41 -23.33 3.56
C ASP A 322 9.04 -23.67 2.94
N GLU A 323 8.45 -24.75 3.42
CA GLU A 323 7.11 -25.21 3.03
C GLU A 323 6.11 -25.02 4.17
N LEU A 324 5.02 -24.30 3.91
CA LEU A 324 3.94 -24.09 4.87
C LEU A 324 2.74 -24.96 4.53
N TYR A 325 2.20 -25.64 5.54
CA TYR A 325 1.05 -26.52 5.46
C TYR A 325 -0.09 -26.00 6.31
N LEU A 326 -1.22 -25.74 5.67
CA LEU A 326 -2.43 -25.19 6.27
C LEU A 326 -3.50 -26.26 6.49
N PRO A 327 -4.15 -26.29 7.67
CA PRO A 327 -5.35 -27.07 7.87
C PRO A 327 -6.54 -26.38 7.18
N PRO A 328 -7.58 -27.15 6.85
CA PRO A 328 -8.89 -26.59 6.51
C PRO A 328 -9.38 -25.55 7.53
N GLY A 329 -10.15 -24.56 7.08
CA GLY A 329 -10.68 -23.48 7.91
C GLY A 329 -10.15 -22.09 7.55
N LYS A 330 -10.63 -21.08 8.26
CA LYS A 330 -10.28 -19.67 8.01
C LYS A 330 -9.02 -19.26 8.78
N HIS A 331 -8.07 -18.70 8.05
CA HIS A 331 -6.78 -18.21 8.54
C HIS A 331 -6.69 -16.72 8.27
N MET A 332 -6.68 -15.92 9.34
CA MET A 332 -6.52 -14.48 9.22
C MET A 332 -5.06 -14.11 9.39
N ILE A 333 -4.54 -13.33 8.45
CA ILE A 333 -3.20 -12.75 8.48
C ILE A 333 -3.31 -11.23 8.53
N LYS A 334 -2.33 -10.58 9.12
CA LYS A 334 -2.15 -9.12 8.98
C LYS A 334 -1.24 -8.84 7.80
N PHE A 335 -1.22 -7.61 7.29
CA PHE A 335 -0.27 -7.19 6.26
C PHE A 335 1.12 -7.80 6.49
N LEU A 336 1.55 -8.61 5.52
CA LEU A 336 2.80 -9.35 5.57
C LEU A 336 3.90 -8.62 4.82
N GLU A 337 5.11 -8.86 5.28
CA GLU A 337 6.28 -8.69 4.44
C GLU A 337 6.20 -9.52 3.14
N TYR A 338 7.18 -9.26 2.28
CA TYR A 338 7.45 -10.03 1.09
C TYR A 338 7.68 -11.49 1.45
N LEU A 339 6.91 -12.37 0.83
CA LEU A 339 7.31 -13.75 0.60
C LEU A 339 8.51 -13.70 -0.35
N ASN A 340 9.70 -13.62 0.25
CA ASN A 340 10.96 -13.49 -0.47
C ASN A 340 11.50 -14.86 -0.86
N SER A 341 12.26 -14.89 -1.95
CA SER A 341 13.00 -16.08 -2.40
C SER A 341 12.06 -17.23 -2.81
N ALA A 342 12.46 -18.49 -2.61
CA ALA A 342 11.63 -19.64 -2.95
C ALA A 342 10.72 -20.03 -1.77
N GLY A 343 9.58 -20.66 -2.02
CA GLY A 343 8.78 -21.27 -0.96
C GLY A 343 7.46 -21.85 -1.44
N SER A 344 6.71 -22.46 -0.53
CA SER A 344 5.35 -22.89 -0.85
C SER A 344 4.39 -22.75 0.32
N LEU A 345 3.14 -22.38 0.00
CA LEU A 345 2.02 -22.37 0.92
C LEU A 345 0.97 -23.33 0.37
N ARG A 346 0.77 -24.45 1.05
CA ARG A 346 -0.13 -25.52 0.62
C ARG A 346 -1.17 -25.77 1.71
N ALA A 347 -2.43 -25.94 1.33
CA ALA A 347 -3.42 -26.46 2.25
C ALA A 347 -3.62 -27.97 2.07
N ILE A 348 -3.84 -28.65 3.19
CA ILE A 348 -4.21 -30.07 3.21
C ILE A 348 -5.71 -30.14 3.00
N SER A 349 -6.10 -30.14 1.72
CA SER A 349 -7.49 -30.22 1.31
C SER A 349 -7.63 -31.06 0.03
N SER A 350 -8.79 -31.69 -0.12
CA SER A 350 -9.16 -32.45 -1.33
C SER A 350 -10.17 -31.71 -2.20
N ILE A 351 -10.50 -30.46 -1.85
CA ILE A 351 -11.45 -29.63 -2.58
C ILE A 351 -10.90 -29.32 -3.96
N ASN A 352 -11.71 -29.52 -5.00
CA ASN A 352 -11.41 -29.02 -6.35
C ASN A 352 -12.23 -27.74 -6.59
N PHE A 353 -11.57 -26.59 -6.60
CA PHE A 353 -12.25 -25.31 -6.69
C PHE A 353 -12.92 -25.07 -8.05
N VAL A 354 -12.31 -25.55 -9.14
CA VAL A 354 -12.89 -25.40 -10.49
C VAL A 354 -14.19 -26.18 -10.60
N GLU A 355 -14.22 -27.44 -10.11
CA GLU A 355 -15.46 -28.23 -10.10
C GLU A 355 -16.52 -27.65 -9.17
N ALA A 356 -16.12 -27.17 -7.98
CA ALA A 356 -17.04 -26.55 -7.03
C ALA A 356 -17.66 -25.27 -7.60
N CYS A 357 -16.85 -24.46 -8.29
CA CYS A 357 -17.29 -23.24 -8.96
C CYS A 357 -18.25 -23.54 -10.12
N ALA A 358 -17.92 -24.52 -10.97
CA ALA A 358 -18.77 -24.93 -12.10
C ALA A 358 -20.15 -25.48 -11.66
N ARG A 359 -20.27 -25.98 -10.42
CA ARG A 359 -21.53 -26.46 -9.84
C ARG A 359 -22.24 -25.41 -8.97
N GLU A 360 -21.73 -24.19 -8.91
CA GLU A 360 -22.24 -23.11 -8.03
C GLU A 360 -22.30 -23.51 -6.56
N LYS A 361 -21.36 -24.35 -6.11
CA LYS A 361 -21.31 -24.89 -4.75
C LYS A 361 -20.22 -24.31 -3.87
N LEU A 362 -19.43 -23.36 -4.39
CA LEU A 362 -18.28 -22.79 -3.69
C LEU A 362 -18.66 -22.25 -2.29
N GLU A 363 -19.80 -21.58 -2.18
CA GLU A 363 -20.30 -20.98 -0.92
C GLU A 363 -20.89 -22.02 0.05
N SER A 364 -21.19 -23.23 -0.42
CA SER A 364 -21.72 -24.34 0.38
C SER A 364 -20.65 -25.33 0.85
N LEU A 365 -19.38 -25.07 0.51
CA LEU A 365 -18.28 -25.93 0.93
C LEU A 365 -17.97 -25.71 2.41
N GLU A 366 -18.02 -26.80 3.16
CA GLU A 366 -17.44 -26.87 4.50
C GLU A 366 -15.94 -27.17 4.39
N ASP A 367 -15.16 -26.82 5.41
CA ASP A 367 -13.72 -27.11 5.49
C ASP A 367 -12.86 -26.53 4.32
N VAL A 368 -13.20 -25.32 3.86
CA VAL A 368 -12.36 -24.60 2.91
C VAL A 368 -11.16 -23.98 3.64
N PRO A 369 -9.91 -24.21 3.19
CA PRO A 369 -8.74 -23.48 3.68
C PRO A 369 -8.74 -22.07 3.11
N VAL A 370 -9.30 -21.12 3.85
CA VAL A 370 -9.43 -19.72 3.46
C VAL A 370 -8.31 -18.91 4.12
N VAL A 371 -7.57 -18.13 3.35
CA VAL A 371 -6.67 -17.10 3.86
C VAL A 371 -7.29 -15.74 3.56
N SER A 372 -7.44 -14.91 4.58
CA SER A 372 -7.99 -13.55 4.46
C SER A 372 -7.17 -12.56 5.28
N SER A 373 -7.26 -11.27 4.96
CA SER A 373 -6.72 -10.27 5.88
C SER A 373 -7.62 -10.15 7.11
N LYS A 374 -7.01 -9.83 8.25
CA LYS A 374 -7.70 -9.44 9.48
C LYS A 374 -8.26 -8.02 9.41
N ASP A 375 -7.57 -7.13 8.69
CA ASP A 375 -7.82 -5.69 8.63
C ASP A 375 -8.13 -5.26 7.17
N ASP A 376 -8.61 -4.04 6.96
CA ASP A 376 -8.82 -3.47 5.62
C ASP A 376 -7.46 -3.05 5.01
N ASP A 377 -6.71 -4.03 4.52
CA ASP A 377 -5.32 -3.85 4.07
C ASP A 377 -5.19 -3.42 2.60
N SER A 378 -4.03 -2.86 2.25
CA SER A 378 -3.71 -2.55 0.86
C SER A 378 -3.50 -3.79 -0.01
N ILE A 379 -2.79 -4.80 0.51
CA ILE A 379 -2.40 -6.01 -0.22
C ILE A 379 -2.51 -7.22 0.73
N LEU A 380 -3.08 -8.34 0.28
CA LEU A 380 -3.11 -9.58 1.09
C LEU A 380 -1.74 -10.28 1.10
N LEU A 381 -1.14 -10.54 -0.07
CA LEU A 381 0.17 -11.17 -0.19
C LEU A 381 1.08 -10.40 -1.15
N THR A 382 2.32 -10.15 -0.74
CA THR A 382 3.36 -9.61 -1.62
C THR A 382 4.47 -10.63 -1.83
N ILE A 383 4.87 -10.87 -3.07
CA ILE A 383 5.82 -11.92 -3.45
C ILE A 383 6.99 -11.30 -4.21
N ASP A 384 8.22 -11.66 -3.81
CA ASP A 384 9.44 -11.29 -4.50
C ASP A 384 10.37 -12.51 -4.55
N GLY A 385 10.09 -13.41 -5.49
CA GLY A 385 10.75 -14.69 -5.66
C GLY A 385 9.86 -15.77 -6.27
N ASP A 386 10.28 -17.03 -6.14
CA ASP A 386 9.64 -18.19 -6.74
C ASP A 386 8.71 -18.89 -5.73
N TYR A 387 7.40 -18.66 -5.83
CA TYR A 387 6.46 -19.18 -4.82
C TYR A 387 5.38 -20.08 -5.43
N CYS A 388 4.98 -21.11 -4.68
CA CYS A 388 3.90 -22.02 -5.07
C CYS A 388 2.76 -21.99 -4.05
N PHE A 389 1.56 -21.63 -4.49
CA PHE A 389 0.33 -21.73 -3.72
C PHE A 389 -0.46 -22.95 -4.18
N GLU A 390 -0.94 -23.76 -3.24
CA GLU A 390 -1.67 -24.98 -3.59
C GLU A 390 -2.87 -25.24 -2.68
N ASN A 391 -4.02 -25.57 -3.28
CA ASN A 391 -5.26 -25.96 -2.60
C ASN A 391 -5.85 -24.89 -1.66
N ILE A 392 -5.59 -23.61 -1.89
CA ILE A 392 -6.00 -22.51 -0.99
C ILE A 392 -7.03 -21.60 -1.64
N MET A 393 -7.99 -21.13 -0.84
CA MET A 393 -8.83 -19.99 -1.18
C MET A 393 -8.23 -18.71 -0.59
N LEU A 394 -7.97 -17.71 -1.43
CA LEU A 394 -7.60 -16.37 -1.02
C LEU A 394 -8.87 -15.50 -1.07
N ASP A 395 -9.35 -15.11 0.12
CA ASP A 395 -10.43 -14.16 0.28
C ASP A 395 -9.84 -12.75 0.31
N CYS A 396 -9.95 -12.08 -0.83
CA CYS A 396 -9.43 -10.75 -1.08
C CYS A 396 -10.50 -9.67 -0.95
N ALA A 397 -11.66 -9.97 -0.34
CA ALA A 397 -12.76 -9.02 -0.22
C ALA A 397 -12.37 -7.78 0.61
N ASN A 398 -11.48 -7.91 1.59
CA ASN A 398 -11.06 -6.82 2.47
C ASN A 398 -9.73 -6.16 2.04
N VAL A 399 -9.20 -6.48 0.85
CA VAL A 399 -7.94 -5.88 0.38
C VAL A 399 -8.10 -5.21 -0.97
N ARG A 400 -7.27 -4.20 -1.25
CA ARG A 400 -7.26 -3.52 -2.56
C ARG A 400 -6.63 -4.40 -3.64
N THR A 401 -5.57 -5.13 -3.29
CA THR A 401 -4.89 -6.08 -4.18
C THR A 401 -4.79 -7.44 -3.50
N GLY A 402 -5.24 -8.50 -4.16
CA GLY A 402 -5.08 -9.86 -3.62
C GLY A 402 -3.61 -10.26 -3.53
N VAL A 403 -2.94 -10.41 -4.67
CA VAL A 403 -1.53 -10.83 -4.70
C VAL A 403 -0.72 -9.87 -5.57
N LEU A 404 0.36 -9.34 -5.01
CA LEU A 404 1.33 -8.51 -5.71
C LEU A 404 2.61 -9.30 -5.99
N VAL A 405 2.91 -9.57 -7.26
CA VAL A 405 4.13 -10.26 -7.69
C VAL A 405 5.12 -9.22 -8.19
N LYS A 406 6.19 -8.96 -7.42
CA LYS A 406 7.25 -8.02 -7.82
C LYS A 406 8.24 -8.64 -8.80
N ARG A 407 8.71 -9.85 -8.49
CA ARG A 407 9.69 -10.62 -9.27
C ARG A 407 9.50 -12.11 -9.04
N GLY A 408 9.98 -12.91 -10.00
CA GLY A 408 10.10 -14.36 -9.89
C GLY A 408 8.98 -15.14 -10.58
N ASN A 409 8.92 -16.43 -10.28
CA ASN A 409 8.00 -17.39 -10.86
C ASN A 409 6.96 -17.83 -9.83
N VAL A 410 5.73 -17.34 -9.96
CA VAL A 410 4.64 -17.69 -9.04
C VAL A 410 3.70 -18.70 -9.69
N THR A 411 3.38 -19.77 -8.97
CA THR A 411 2.46 -20.80 -9.44
C THR A 411 1.29 -20.96 -8.47
N PHE A 412 0.07 -20.84 -8.98
CA PHE A 412 -1.17 -21.15 -8.27
C PHE A 412 -1.70 -22.49 -8.79
N LYS A 413 -1.84 -23.47 -7.90
CA LYS A 413 -2.32 -24.81 -8.22
C LYS A 413 -3.58 -25.10 -7.44
N ASN A 414 -4.69 -25.33 -8.14
CA ASN A 414 -5.98 -25.57 -7.50
C ASN A 414 -6.28 -24.50 -6.43
N CYS A 415 -6.16 -23.22 -6.81
CA CYS A 415 -6.45 -22.10 -5.92
C CYS A 415 -7.79 -21.45 -6.29
N CYS A 416 -8.35 -20.68 -5.36
CA CYS A 416 -9.51 -19.83 -5.64
C CYS A 416 -9.25 -18.42 -5.10
N LEU A 417 -9.20 -17.42 -5.97
CA LEU A 417 -9.10 -16.02 -5.58
C LEU A 417 -10.48 -15.39 -5.71
N VAL A 418 -10.99 -14.82 -4.62
CA VAL A 418 -12.31 -14.20 -4.57
C VAL A 418 -12.17 -12.77 -4.10
N GLY A 419 -12.60 -11.82 -4.92
CA GLY A 419 -12.70 -10.41 -4.55
C GLY A 419 -14.11 -10.03 -4.11
N ASP A 420 -14.33 -8.72 -3.99
CA ASP A 420 -15.62 -8.13 -3.65
C ASP A 420 -16.39 -7.76 -4.93
N PRO A 421 -17.58 -8.37 -5.18
CA PRO A 421 -18.35 -8.14 -6.41
C PRO A 421 -18.86 -6.70 -6.58
N LYS A 422 -18.89 -5.91 -5.50
CA LYS A 422 -19.33 -4.52 -5.52
C LYS A 422 -18.20 -3.55 -5.87
N SER A 423 -16.94 -3.97 -5.71
CA SER A 423 -15.79 -3.08 -5.93
C SER A 423 -15.50 -2.86 -7.41
N THR A 424 -15.13 -1.62 -7.75
CA THR A 424 -14.67 -1.20 -9.08
C THR A 424 -13.16 -0.97 -9.16
N THR A 425 -12.44 -1.10 -8.04
CA THR A 425 -11.00 -0.76 -7.97
C THR A 425 -10.12 -1.92 -7.49
N LYS A 426 -10.70 -2.98 -6.93
CA LYS A 426 -9.95 -4.12 -6.39
C LYS A 426 -9.34 -4.96 -7.51
N GLN A 427 -8.09 -5.36 -7.31
CA GLN A 427 -7.31 -6.15 -8.27
C GLN A 427 -7.01 -7.54 -7.68
N GLY A 428 -7.10 -8.59 -8.49
CA GLY A 428 -6.85 -9.96 -8.06
C GLY A 428 -5.36 -10.24 -7.91
N VAL A 429 -4.66 -10.35 -9.04
CA VAL A 429 -3.20 -10.55 -9.09
C VAL A 429 -2.58 -9.44 -9.93
N VAL A 430 -1.61 -8.73 -9.36
CA VAL A 430 -0.85 -7.65 -10.02
C VAL A 430 0.59 -8.11 -10.20
N ILE A 431 1.08 -8.10 -11.44
CA ILE A 431 2.38 -8.65 -11.83
C ILE A 431 3.28 -7.53 -12.34
N PHE A 432 4.47 -7.41 -11.76
CA PHE A 432 5.52 -6.50 -12.23
C PHE A 432 6.49 -7.19 -13.19
N GLY A 433 7.16 -6.36 -13.98
CA GLY A 433 7.93 -6.79 -15.14
C GLY A 433 8.97 -7.89 -14.88
N ASN A 434 9.21 -8.71 -15.91
CA ASN A 434 10.12 -9.85 -15.90
C ASN A 434 9.71 -11.00 -14.95
N SER A 435 8.41 -11.12 -14.63
CA SER A 435 7.88 -12.21 -13.81
C SER A 435 7.07 -13.20 -14.66
N THR A 436 7.01 -14.46 -14.20
CA THR A 436 6.14 -15.48 -14.80
C THR A 436 5.11 -15.95 -13.78
N VAL A 437 3.84 -15.90 -14.13
CA VAL A 437 2.76 -16.39 -13.27
C VAL A 437 1.99 -17.50 -13.98
N ARG A 438 1.84 -18.64 -13.30
CA ARG A 438 1.11 -19.81 -13.80
C ARG A 438 -0.10 -20.10 -12.93
N PHE A 439 -1.25 -20.25 -13.55
CA PHE A 439 -2.52 -20.62 -12.93
C PHE A 439 -2.94 -21.99 -13.44
N GLU A 440 -2.78 -23.01 -12.61
CA GLU A 440 -3.14 -24.39 -12.90
C GLU A 440 -4.39 -24.76 -12.08
N ASN A 441 -5.48 -25.14 -12.76
CA ASN A 441 -6.76 -25.47 -12.12
C ASN A 441 -7.26 -24.39 -11.14
N THR A 442 -7.07 -23.10 -11.47
CA THR A 442 -7.35 -22.00 -10.56
C THR A 442 -8.59 -21.22 -10.96
N VAL A 443 -9.33 -20.72 -9.97
CA VAL A 443 -10.51 -19.86 -10.17
C VAL A 443 -10.19 -18.45 -9.70
N ILE A 444 -10.50 -17.43 -10.50
CA ILE A 444 -10.40 -16.01 -10.15
C ILE A 444 -11.76 -15.37 -10.39
N ARG A 445 -12.35 -14.73 -9.36
CA ARG A 445 -13.67 -14.11 -9.49
C ARG A 445 -13.88 -12.84 -8.67
N HIS A 446 -14.78 -11.99 -9.13
CA HIS A 446 -15.27 -10.79 -8.42
C HIS A 446 -14.20 -9.72 -8.16
N PHE A 447 -13.37 -9.43 -9.17
CA PHE A 447 -12.41 -8.32 -9.13
C PHE A 447 -12.75 -7.26 -10.16
N SER A 448 -12.27 -6.03 -10.00
CA SER A 448 -12.27 -5.08 -11.11
C SER A 448 -11.37 -5.62 -12.22
N THR A 449 -10.08 -5.82 -11.93
CA THR A 449 -9.17 -6.54 -12.82
C THR A 449 -8.74 -7.85 -12.19
N GLY A 450 -9.07 -8.98 -12.83
CA GLY A 450 -8.74 -10.32 -12.32
C GLY A 450 -7.23 -10.55 -12.24
N VAL A 451 -6.54 -10.36 -13.36
CA VAL A 451 -5.08 -10.38 -13.44
C VAL A 451 -4.59 -9.17 -14.21
N TYR A 452 -3.79 -8.33 -13.58
CA TYR A 452 -3.11 -7.20 -14.19
C TYR A 452 -1.62 -7.51 -14.33
N SER A 453 -1.03 -7.17 -15.47
CA SER A 453 0.38 -7.39 -15.72
C SER A 453 1.05 -6.19 -16.37
N ASN A 454 2.18 -5.79 -15.81
CA ASN A 454 3.09 -4.82 -16.40
C ASN A 454 3.91 -5.46 -17.56
N GLN A 455 4.81 -4.68 -18.13
CA GLN A 455 5.57 -5.05 -19.34
C GLN A 455 6.44 -6.30 -19.14
N ASN A 456 6.71 -7.05 -20.21
CA ASN A 456 7.64 -8.20 -20.22
C ASN A 456 7.29 -9.34 -19.24
N CYS A 457 6.02 -9.59 -18.97
CA CYS A 457 5.59 -10.70 -18.11
C CYS A 457 5.05 -11.87 -18.93
N THR A 458 5.08 -13.06 -18.34
CA THR A 458 4.42 -14.25 -18.92
C THR A 458 3.31 -14.75 -18.00
N ILE A 459 2.10 -14.85 -18.53
CA ILE A 459 0.93 -15.36 -17.82
C ILE A 459 0.51 -16.67 -18.50
N ALA A 460 0.36 -17.75 -17.72
CA ALA A 460 -0.13 -19.02 -18.24
C ALA A 460 -1.38 -19.47 -17.46
N LEU A 461 -2.48 -19.72 -18.15
CA LEU A 461 -3.72 -20.26 -17.59
C LEU A 461 -3.95 -21.67 -18.13
N ALA A 462 -3.87 -22.67 -17.27
CA ALA A 462 -4.08 -24.08 -17.57
C ALA A 462 -5.25 -24.66 -16.77
N ASN A 463 -6.33 -25.06 -17.44
CA ASN A 463 -7.57 -25.55 -16.82
C ASN A 463 -8.17 -24.56 -15.80
N SER A 464 -7.96 -23.26 -16.02
CA SER A 464 -8.30 -22.20 -15.07
C SER A 464 -9.50 -21.37 -15.57
N THR A 465 -10.26 -20.80 -14.63
CA THR A 465 -11.46 -20.01 -14.91
C THR A 465 -11.33 -18.61 -14.32
N VAL A 466 -11.55 -17.58 -15.13
CA VAL A 466 -11.71 -16.19 -14.69
C VAL A 466 -13.15 -15.78 -14.95
N GLN A 467 -13.84 -15.25 -13.95
CA GLN A 467 -15.25 -14.92 -14.11
C GLN A 467 -15.74 -13.75 -13.26
N PHE A 468 -16.77 -13.04 -13.74
CA PHE A 468 -17.41 -11.96 -13.01
C PHE A 468 -16.44 -10.84 -12.58
N CYS A 469 -15.41 -10.58 -13.40
CA CYS A 469 -14.55 -9.42 -13.22
C CYS A 469 -15.03 -8.23 -14.07
N THR A 470 -14.56 -7.00 -13.85
CA THR A 470 -14.76 -5.93 -14.86
C THR A 470 -13.96 -6.26 -16.11
N ASN A 471 -12.64 -6.43 -15.93
CA ASN A 471 -11.71 -6.96 -16.90
C ASN A 471 -11.13 -8.29 -16.38
N GLY A 472 -11.18 -9.35 -17.20
CA GLY A 472 -10.64 -10.65 -16.81
C GLY A 472 -9.12 -10.59 -16.65
N LEU A 473 -8.42 -10.32 -17.76
CA LEU A 473 -6.97 -10.10 -17.82
C LEU A 473 -6.67 -8.75 -18.47
N GLU A 474 -5.66 -8.06 -17.96
CA GLU A 474 -5.12 -6.82 -18.53
C GLU A 474 -3.61 -6.92 -18.57
N VAL A 475 -3.02 -6.85 -19.76
CA VAL A 475 -1.60 -7.11 -19.99
C VAL A 475 -0.99 -5.98 -20.80
N LEU A 476 0.03 -5.34 -20.23
CA LEU A 476 0.81 -4.31 -20.90
C LEU A 476 1.84 -4.87 -21.89
N ARG A 477 2.51 -3.95 -22.60
CA ARG A 477 3.45 -4.19 -23.69
C ARG A 477 4.43 -5.34 -23.46
N ALA A 478 4.74 -6.07 -24.54
CA ALA A 478 5.63 -7.23 -24.55
C ALA A 478 5.24 -8.39 -23.60
N GLY A 479 4.02 -8.39 -23.05
CA GLY A 479 3.49 -9.51 -22.28
C GLY A 479 3.15 -10.72 -23.15
N GLN A 480 3.35 -11.93 -22.61
CA GLN A 480 2.94 -13.19 -23.23
C GLN A 480 1.84 -13.87 -22.43
N ILE A 481 0.79 -14.32 -23.12
CA ILE A 481 -0.36 -14.98 -22.52
C ILE A 481 -0.54 -16.36 -23.16
N VAL A 482 -0.50 -17.39 -22.32
CA VAL A 482 -0.67 -18.79 -22.72
C VAL A 482 -1.96 -19.33 -22.13
N PHE A 483 -2.89 -19.75 -22.97
CA PHE A 483 -4.13 -20.39 -22.61
C PHE A 483 -4.10 -21.88 -22.95
N ALA A 484 -4.45 -22.71 -21.96
CA ALA A 484 -4.59 -24.15 -22.10
C ALA A 484 -5.89 -24.60 -21.39
N ASN A 485 -6.94 -24.94 -22.13
CA ASN A 485 -8.27 -25.24 -21.56
C ASN A 485 -8.78 -24.15 -20.60
N ALA A 486 -8.57 -22.87 -20.94
CA ALA A 486 -8.92 -21.75 -20.08
C ALA A 486 -10.34 -21.23 -20.37
N GLN A 487 -11.02 -20.74 -19.34
CA GLN A 487 -12.35 -20.14 -19.45
C GLN A 487 -12.35 -18.71 -18.91
N ILE A 488 -12.83 -17.74 -19.70
CA ILE A 488 -12.96 -16.34 -19.26
C ILE A 488 -14.39 -15.87 -19.58
N ASN A 489 -15.21 -15.77 -18.54
CA ASN A 489 -16.66 -15.65 -18.70
C ASN A 489 -17.30 -14.59 -17.83
N GLY A 490 -18.33 -13.92 -18.34
CA GLY A 490 -19.16 -13.03 -17.53
C GLY A 490 -18.44 -11.77 -17.04
N CYS A 491 -17.39 -11.31 -17.74
CA CYS A 491 -16.74 -10.05 -17.41
C CYS A 491 -17.62 -8.86 -17.81
N LYS A 492 -17.67 -7.79 -16.98
CA LYS A 492 -18.53 -6.63 -17.24
C LYS A 492 -18.12 -5.91 -18.53
N SER A 493 -16.82 -5.70 -18.75
CA SER A 493 -16.30 -4.96 -19.91
C SER A 493 -15.58 -5.92 -20.86
N TYR A 494 -14.38 -6.40 -20.52
CA TYR A 494 -13.58 -7.26 -21.41
C TYR A 494 -13.14 -8.58 -20.77
N GLY A 495 -13.05 -9.64 -21.58
CA GLY A 495 -12.40 -10.87 -21.14
C GLY A 495 -10.88 -10.69 -21.02
N VAL A 496 -10.23 -10.20 -22.07
CA VAL A 496 -8.79 -9.94 -22.11
C VAL A 496 -8.50 -8.61 -22.79
N VAL A 497 -7.68 -7.78 -22.15
CA VAL A 497 -7.15 -6.51 -22.67
C VAL A 497 -5.64 -6.68 -22.85
N LEU A 498 -5.14 -6.44 -24.06
CA LEU A 498 -3.71 -6.41 -24.36
C LEU A 498 -3.34 -5.03 -24.90
N ASP A 499 -2.36 -4.38 -24.26
CA ASP A 499 -1.64 -3.26 -24.85
C ASP A 499 -0.41 -3.80 -25.59
N ALA A 500 -0.42 -3.73 -26.91
CA ALA A 500 0.62 -4.27 -27.75
C ALA A 500 1.53 -3.16 -28.27
N ASP A 501 2.79 -3.52 -28.51
CA ASP A 501 3.72 -2.67 -29.25
C ASP A 501 3.13 -2.32 -30.62
N ASP A 502 3.38 -1.08 -31.08
CA ASP A 502 2.94 -0.64 -32.39
C ASP A 502 3.52 -1.57 -33.48
N ASP A 503 2.64 -2.31 -34.13
CA ASP A 503 2.96 -3.24 -35.22
C ASP A 503 2.79 -2.60 -36.60
N GLY A 504 2.57 -1.29 -36.66
CA GLY A 504 2.29 -0.54 -37.88
C GLY A 504 0.87 -0.73 -38.40
N SER A 505 -0.03 -1.29 -37.58
CA SER A 505 -1.46 -1.36 -37.91
C SER A 505 -2.07 0.04 -37.96
N ARG A 506 -3.06 0.22 -38.85
CA ARG A 506 -3.77 1.50 -39.02
C ARG A 506 -4.85 1.75 -37.97
N GLU A 507 -5.25 0.71 -37.24
CA GLU A 507 -6.34 0.79 -36.27
C GLU A 507 -5.76 0.74 -34.84
N PRO A 508 -6.01 1.78 -34.02
CA PRO A 508 -5.45 1.88 -32.67
C PRO A 508 -6.07 0.87 -31.69
N ARG A 509 -7.23 0.30 -32.03
CA ARG A 509 -7.99 -0.66 -31.21
C ARG A 509 -8.60 -1.72 -32.12
N THR A 510 -8.35 -3.00 -31.82
CA THR A 510 -8.94 -4.16 -32.50
C THR A 510 -9.66 -5.04 -31.50
N THR A 511 -10.92 -5.38 -31.75
CA THR A 511 -11.72 -6.26 -30.87
C THR A 511 -11.98 -7.60 -31.54
N PHE A 512 -11.97 -8.67 -30.73
CA PHE A 512 -12.17 -10.05 -31.18
C PHE A 512 -13.29 -10.68 -30.37
N ALA A 513 -14.32 -11.17 -31.09
CA ALA A 513 -15.38 -11.96 -30.51
C ALA A 513 -14.98 -13.44 -30.36
N ASP A 514 -14.03 -13.93 -31.16
CA ASP A 514 -13.54 -15.30 -31.05
C ASP A 514 -12.00 -15.32 -31.04
N HIS A 515 -11.44 -16.04 -30.08
CA HIS A 515 -10.00 -16.23 -29.92
C HIS A 515 -9.33 -16.91 -31.13
N THR A 516 -10.09 -17.69 -31.92
CA THR A 516 -9.55 -18.34 -33.13
C THR A 516 -9.15 -17.35 -34.23
N GLN A 517 -9.62 -16.10 -34.15
CA GLN A 517 -9.32 -15.04 -35.11
C GLN A 517 -8.00 -14.32 -34.81
N ILE A 518 -7.37 -14.62 -33.67
CA ILE A 518 -6.16 -13.95 -33.21
C ILE A 518 -4.93 -14.69 -33.74
N ASP A 519 -4.22 -14.04 -34.66
CA ASP A 519 -2.91 -14.48 -35.14
C ASP A 519 -1.84 -13.50 -34.67
N ARG A 520 -1.53 -13.55 -33.37
CA ARG A 520 -0.58 -12.66 -32.69
C ARG A 520 0.39 -13.47 -31.83
N ARG A 521 1.66 -13.06 -31.79
CA ARG A 521 2.73 -13.78 -31.07
C ARG A 521 2.59 -13.74 -29.55
N GLU A 522 1.90 -12.71 -29.04
CA GLU A 522 1.64 -12.49 -27.62
C GLU A 522 0.67 -13.55 -27.07
N PHE A 523 -0.16 -14.13 -27.93
CA PHE A 523 -1.15 -15.13 -27.56
C PHE A 523 -0.73 -16.54 -27.99
N ARG A 524 -0.93 -17.51 -27.10
CA ARG A 524 -0.85 -18.94 -27.43
C ARG A 524 -2.06 -19.66 -26.89
N PHE A 525 -2.83 -20.31 -27.76
CA PHE A 525 -4.00 -21.08 -27.37
C PHE A 525 -3.75 -22.58 -27.58
N SER A 526 -4.22 -23.38 -26.63
CA SER A 526 -4.19 -24.84 -26.70
C SER A 526 -5.40 -25.45 -25.98
N GLY A 527 -5.87 -26.60 -26.46
CA GLY A 527 -7.04 -27.26 -25.89
C GLY A 527 -8.34 -26.47 -26.07
N ASP A 528 -9.32 -26.72 -25.20
CA ASP A 528 -10.69 -26.18 -25.30
C ASP A 528 -10.81 -24.87 -24.51
N CYS A 529 -10.42 -23.76 -25.14
CA CYS A 529 -10.55 -22.43 -24.55
C CYS A 529 -11.92 -21.80 -24.86
N THR A 530 -12.55 -21.17 -23.88
CA THR A 530 -13.88 -20.54 -24.04
C THR A 530 -13.93 -19.13 -23.45
N PHE A 531 -14.45 -18.19 -24.25
CA PHE A 531 -14.65 -16.79 -23.84
C PHE A 531 -16.11 -16.41 -24.11
N ARG A 532 -16.91 -16.16 -23.07
CA ARG A 532 -18.37 -15.99 -23.24
C ARG A 532 -19.00 -15.03 -22.24
N GLY A 533 -20.02 -14.30 -22.69
CA GLY A 533 -20.80 -13.43 -21.82
C GLY A 533 -20.00 -12.24 -21.28
N ASN A 534 -18.92 -11.87 -21.96
CA ASN A 534 -18.16 -10.65 -21.66
C ASN A 534 -18.88 -9.47 -22.34
N GLY A 535 -19.04 -8.34 -21.63
CA GLY A 535 -19.95 -7.27 -22.05
C GLY A 535 -19.59 -6.60 -23.38
N GLN A 536 -18.41 -5.99 -23.47
CA GLN A 536 -17.98 -5.27 -24.68
C GLN A 536 -17.33 -6.21 -25.71
N ALA A 537 -16.31 -6.98 -25.31
CA ALA A 537 -15.65 -7.94 -26.18
C ALA A 537 -14.98 -9.07 -25.40
N ASN A 538 -14.73 -10.19 -26.07
CA ASN A 538 -13.98 -11.29 -25.47
C ASN A 538 -12.50 -10.94 -25.36
N LEU A 539 -11.89 -10.39 -26.41
CA LEU A 539 -10.52 -9.90 -26.38
C LEU A 539 -10.44 -8.55 -27.09
N VAL A 540 -9.60 -7.64 -26.59
CA VAL A 540 -9.27 -6.36 -27.21
C VAL A 540 -7.76 -6.16 -27.22
N VAL A 541 -7.25 -5.63 -28.33
CA VAL A 541 -5.85 -5.28 -28.51
C VAL A 541 -5.76 -3.80 -28.83
N PHE A 542 -5.02 -3.05 -28.04
CA PHE A 542 -4.64 -1.67 -28.29
C PHE A 542 -3.25 -1.66 -28.94
N ASN A 543 -3.08 -0.97 -30.07
CA ASN A 543 -1.81 -0.89 -30.79
C ASN A 543 -1.21 0.50 -30.61
N GLY A 544 0.02 0.57 -30.10
CA GLY A 544 0.76 1.83 -30.03
C GLY A 544 0.15 2.87 -29.08
N ALA A 545 -0.76 2.47 -28.19
CA ALA A 545 -1.15 3.32 -27.09
C ALA A 545 0.06 3.41 -26.15
N GLU A 546 0.59 4.62 -25.91
CA GLU A 546 1.41 4.90 -24.73
C GLU A 546 0.52 4.78 -23.49
N MET A 547 0.09 3.56 -23.17
CA MET A 547 -0.31 3.23 -21.82
C MET A 547 0.96 2.88 -21.03
N ASP A 548 1.90 3.82 -20.98
CA ASP A 548 2.95 3.83 -19.95
C ASP A 548 2.28 4.24 -18.62
N PHE A 549 1.25 3.50 -18.25
CA PHE A 549 0.47 3.72 -17.04
C PHE A 549 0.83 2.66 -16.02
N ASN A 550 1.64 3.09 -15.06
CA ASN A 550 2.00 2.33 -13.89
C ASN A 550 0.79 2.26 -12.94
N SER A 551 -0.13 1.33 -13.21
CA SER A 551 -1.45 1.16 -12.56
C SER A 551 -1.45 0.81 -11.06
N SER A 552 -0.30 0.78 -10.40
CA SER A 552 -0.25 0.49 -8.97
C SER A 552 0.37 1.69 -8.28
N CYS A 553 -0.26 2.13 -7.18
CA CYS A 553 0.29 3.12 -6.25
C CYS A 553 1.71 2.77 -5.73
N PHE A 554 2.21 1.57 -6.04
CA PHE A 554 3.53 1.07 -5.68
C PHE A 554 4.59 1.22 -6.80
N ALA A 555 4.17 1.52 -8.04
CA ALA A 555 5.04 1.41 -9.21
C ALA A 555 5.95 2.62 -9.43
N ASP A 556 5.49 3.86 -9.21
CA ASP A 556 6.35 5.05 -9.33
C ASP A 556 7.52 5.00 -8.32
N GLN A 557 7.36 4.29 -7.21
CA GLN A 557 8.40 4.10 -6.19
C GLN A 557 9.40 2.97 -6.54
N LEU A 558 9.06 2.05 -7.46
CA LEU A 558 9.91 0.90 -7.84
C LEU A 558 10.45 0.96 -9.27
N ALA A 559 9.77 1.64 -10.20
CA ALA A 559 10.19 1.74 -11.60
C ALA A 559 11.52 2.50 -11.74
N ALA A 560 11.76 3.52 -10.92
CA ALA A 560 13.03 4.23 -10.85
C ALA A 560 14.23 3.33 -10.44
N ALA A 561 13.97 2.14 -9.89
CA ALA A 561 14.99 1.20 -9.41
C ALA A 561 15.41 0.14 -10.44
N ALA A 562 14.74 0.04 -11.59
CA ALA A 562 15.04 -0.92 -12.67
C ALA A 562 15.80 -0.29 -13.84
N ALA A 563 15.72 1.04 -14.02
CA ALA A 563 16.37 1.76 -15.12
C ALA A 563 17.88 1.98 -14.94
N SER A 564 18.48 1.59 -13.81
CA SER A 564 19.88 1.88 -13.48
C SER A 564 20.86 0.71 -13.69
N GLU A 565 20.48 -0.38 -14.34
CA GLU A 565 21.35 -1.58 -14.46
C GLU A 565 22.43 -1.50 -15.56
N ASP A 566 22.47 -0.42 -16.36
CA ASP A 566 23.50 -0.26 -17.40
C ASP A 566 24.53 0.83 -17.05
N LEU A 567 25.26 0.67 -15.94
CA LEU A 567 26.55 1.33 -15.76
C LEU A 567 27.60 0.36 -15.19
N PRO A 568 28.77 0.22 -15.84
CA PRO A 568 29.82 -0.67 -15.36
C PRO A 568 30.40 -0.16 -14.03
N THR A 569 30.30 -1.01 -13.03
CA THR A 569 30.95 -0.89 -11.72
C THR A 569 32.48 -0.89 -11.88
N ASN A 570 33.12 0.25 -11.60
CA ASN A 570 34.43 0.39 -10.93
C ASN A 570 34.94 1.83 -11.03
N VAL A 571 34.91 2.60 -9.93
CA VAL A 571 36.08 3.35 -9.45
C VAL A 571 35.94 3.52 -7.93
N SER A 572 36.76 2.78 -7.19
CA SER A 572 37.12 3.06 -5.80
C SER A 572 37.88 4.40 -5.76
N LEU A 573 37.33 5.39 -5.06
CA LEU A 573 38.02 6.64 -4.74
C LEU A 573 38.07 6.81 -3.23
N TYR A 574 39.08 6.20 -2.58
CA TYR A 574 39.81 6.81 -1.47
C TYR A 574 41.12 6.05 -1.22
N ARG A 575 42.24 6.69 -1.57
CA ARG A 575 43.60 6.64 -0.97
C ARG A 575 44.67 6.64 -2.05
N SER A 576 45.33 7.78 -2.21
CA SER A 576 46.78 7.91 -2.43
C SER A 576 47.12 9.40 -2.43
N PHE A 577 47.63 9.92 -1.32
CA PHE A 577 48.64 10.96 -1.38
C PHE A 577 49.78 10.54 -0.46
N GLU A 578 50.95 10.54 -1.08
CA GLU A 578 52.19 9.90 -0.69
C GLU A 578 52.91 10.70 0.42
N GLU A 579 53.65 9.96 1.24
CA GLU A 579 54.74 10.48 2.06
C GLU A 579 55.82 11.14 1.19
N PRO A 580 56.46 12.23 1.65
CA PRO A 580 57.77 12.61 1.16
C PRO A 580 58.88 12.13 2.11
N SER A 581 59.88 11.56 1.45
CA SER A 581 61.19 11.10 1.89
C SER A 581 61.99 12.02 2.82
N ALA A 582 62.79 11.37 3.67
CA ALA A 582 63.80 11.93 4.56
C ALA A 582 64.93 12.70 3.84
N ILE A 583 65.28 13.88 4.38
CA ILE A 583 66.58 14.57 4.26
C ILE A 583 66.94 15.19 5.64
N VAL A 584 68.25 15.24 5.90
CA VAL A 584 69.01 15.37 7.16
C VAL A 584 69.29 16.84 7.58
N MET A 585 69.67 17.04 8.85
CA MET A 585 70.39 18.19 9.50
C MET A 585 69.50 19.35 9.98
N ASP A 586 69.69 20.04 11.10
CA ASP A 586 70.59 20.00 12.27
C ASP A 586 69.99 20.96 13.34
N ASP A 587 70.31 20.69 14.61
CA ASP A 587 70.63 21.61 15.73
C ASP A 587 69.64 22.59 16.43
N GLU A 588 69.77 22.53 17.77
CA GLU A 588 69.75 23.58 18.81
C GLU A 588 68.41 24.11 19.38
N GLN A 589 68.13 23.81 20.67
CA GLN A 589 68.22 24.71 21.86
C GLN A 589 67.04 25.70 21.93
N ASP A 590 66.38 26.02 23.05
CA ASP A 590 66.64 25.93 24.48
C ASP A 590 65.33 26.39 25.18
N GLN A 591 65.11 25.96 26.44
CA GLN A 591 64.64 26.75 27.62
C GLN A 591 63.35 27.60 27.52
N ASP A 592 62.55 27.85 28.55
CA ASP A 592 62.48 27.56 29.99
C ASP A 592 61.14 28.16 30.46
N GLY A 593 60.70 27.81 31.68
CA GLY A 593 59.93 28.72 32.54
C GLY A 593 58.41 28.54 32.44
N ASP A 594 57.76 27.63 33.17
CA ASP A 594 57.72 27.46 34.63
C ASP A 594 56.89 28.55 35.34
N ASN A 595 55.99 28.06 36.19
CA ASN A 595 55.32 28.72 37.31
C ASN A 595 54.11 29.63 37.01
N ASN A 596 53.01 29.56 37.73
CA ASN A 596 52.50 28.63 38.75
C ASN A 596 51.18 29.25 39.24
N ASP A 597 50.39 28.43 39.93
CA ASP A 597 49.52 28.82 41.05
C ASP A 597 48.27 29.66 40.72
N ASP A 598 47.09 29.35 41.22
CA ASP A 598 46.65 28.31 42.14
C ASP A 598 45.14 28.53 42.34
N ASP A 599 44.49 27.48 42.83
CA ASP A 599 43.31 27.48 43.69
C ASP A 599 41.94 27.87 43.07
N ASP A 600 40.85 27.15 43.34
CA ASP A 600 40.64 25.88 44.02
C ASP A 600 39.13 25.55 43.91
N ASP A 601 38.84 24.31 44.27
CA ASP A 601 37.58 23.80 44.84
C ASP A 601 36.44 23.37 43.89
N ASP A 602 36.53 22.09 43.54
CA ASP A 602 35.72 21.00 44.11
C ASP A 602 34.19 20.99 43.89
N VAL A 603 33.64 20.05 43.09
CA VAL A 603 33.36 18.61 43.41
C VAL A 603 32.04 18.53 44.22
N ASP A 604 31.02 17.71 43.95
CA ASP A 604 30.79 16.55 43.10
C ASP A 604 29.26 16.33 43.00
N SER A 605 28.89 15.47 42.05
CA SER A 605 27.85 14.42 42.17
C SER A 605 26.36 14.78 42.26
N GLY A 606 25.56 14.05 41.47
CA GLY A 606 24.16 13.80 41.80
C GLY A 606 23.30 13.36 40.62
N MET A 607 23.25 12.05 40.39
CA MET A 607 22.29 11.35 39.51
C MET A 607 20.83 11.45 39.99
N ASP A 608 19.94 11.06 39.06
CA ASP A 608 18.61 10.44 39.23
C ASP A 608 17.33 11.30 39.10
N GLY A 609 16.64 11.06 37.97
CA GLY A 609 15.26 10.55 37.82
C GLY A 609 14.10 11.17 38.60
N ARG A 610 13.00 11.50 37.89
CA ARG A 610 11.66 10.89 38.06
C ARG A 610 10.58 11.55 37.18
N PHE A 611 9.54 10.74 36.99
CA PHE A 611 8.29 10.85 36.24
C PHE A 611 7.30 11.94 36.71
N PHE A 612 6.44 12.37 35.76
CA PHE A 612 5.01 12.78 35.77
C PHE A 612 4.38 13.46 37.00
N ASN A 613 3.76 14.64 36.78
CA ASN A 613 2.29 14.85 36.77
C ASN A 613 1.92 16.34 36.57
N ASP A 614 0.93 16.61 35.72
CA ASP A 614 -0.30 17.39 36.00
C ASP A 614 -0.86 18.05 34.72
N LEU A 615 -1.98 17.49 34.25
CA LEU A 615 -2.94 18.10 33.32
C LEU A 615 -3.98 18.85 34.15
N ASP A 616 -4.15 20.15 33.88
CA ASP A 616 -5.18 20.99 34.49
C ASP A 616 -6.12 21.52 33.39
N ILE A 617 -7.34 20.97 33.35
CA ILE A 617 -8.41 21.36 32.42
C ILE A 617 -9.19 22.53 33.04
N LYS A 618 -9.20 23.69 32.37
CA LYS A 618 -10.07 24.82 32.73
C LYS A 618 -11.36 24.81 31.92
N SER A 619 -12.46 24.80 32.65
CA SER A 619 -13.82 25.10 32.20
C SER A 619 -14.01 26.61 32.02
N VAL A 620 -14.82 26.99 31.03
CA VAL A 620 -15.41 28.33 30.92
C VAL A 620 -16.92 28.19 30.85
N VAL A 621 -17.56 28.76 31.87
CA VAL A 621 -18.99 29.00 32.03
C VAL A 621 -19.40 30.21 31.19
N SER A 622 -20.56 30.16 30.55
CA SER A 622 -21.37 31.36 30.33
C SER A 622 -22.85 31.05 30.51
N ASP A 623 -23.42 31.72 31.52
CA ASP A 623 -24.85 31.78 31.84
C ASP A 623 -25.62 32.60 30.79
N SER A 624 -26.88 32.23 30.56
CA SER A 624 -27.97 33.20 30.53
C SER A 624 -29.31 32.53 30.86
N VAL A 625 -29.99 33.17 31.81
CA VAL A 625 -31.21 32.80 32.54
C VAL A 625 -32.45 33.11 31.71
N GLU A 626 -33.49 32.27 31.77
CA GLU A 626 -34.87 32.73 32.00
C GLU A 626 -35.78 31.63 32.57
N GLN A 627 -36.67 32.05 33.46
CA GLN A 627 -37.44 31.27 34.42
C GLN A 627 -38.81 30.80 33.88
N GLY A 628 -39.33 29.69 34.43
CA GLY A 628 -40.74 29.66 34.86
C GLY A 628 -41.55 28.37 34.66
N GLY A 629 -42.08 27.83 35.77
CA GLY A 629 -43.37 27.11 35.89
C GLY A 629 -43.38 25.62 35.51
N SER A 630 -43.38 24.66 36.44
CA SER A 630 -44.48 24.17 37.32
C SER A 630 -45.46 23.15 36.69
N SER A 631 -45.52 21.97 37.32
CA SER A 631 -46.66 21.01 37.43
C SER A 631 -47.11 20.33 36.13
N SER A 632 -47.62 19.10 36.06
CA SER A 632 -48.28 18.18 37.01
C SER A 632 -48.48 16.81 36.33
N ASP A 633 -48.41 15.75 37.14
CA ASP A 633 -49.31 14.58 37.26
C ASP A 633 -49.91 13.81 36.06
N ALA A 634 -49.94 12.49 36.31
CA ALA A 634 -50.91 11.44 35.98
C ALA A 634 -50.69 10.66 34.66
N ASP A 635 -50.20 9.42 34.73
CA ASP A 635 -50.93 8.16 35.02
C ASP A 635 -52.17 7.94 34.14
N VAL A 636 -52.07 7.01 33.16
CA VAL A 636 -53.03 5.90 32.99
C VAL A 636 -52.30 4.69 32.37
N SER A 637 -52.49 3.57 33.06
CA SER A 637 -51.98 2.22 32.90
C SER A 637 -52.77 1.31 31.93
N SER A 638 -52.22 0.09 31.73
CA SER A 638 -52.83 -1.21 31.31
C SER A 638 -52.71 -1.58 29.81
N GLU A 639 -52.30 -2.79 29.39
CA GLU A 639 -52.09 -4.10 30.03
C GLU A 639 -51.19 -4.96 29.09
N LEU A 640 -50.08 -5.55 29.59
CA LEU A 640 -49.80 -6.99 29.80
C LEU A 640 -49.61 -7.89 28.56
N GLU A 641 -48.39 -8.44 28.41
CA GLU A 641 -48.03 -9.85 28.09
C GLU A 641 -46.48 -9.91 27.96
N SER A 642 -45.73 -10.29 29.02
CA SER A 642 -45.33 -11.64 29.47
C SER A 642 -43.90 -12.04 29.04
N GLU A 643 -42.99 -11.87 30.00
CA GLU A 643 -41.85 -12.73 30.42
C GLU A 643 -40.89 -13.35 29.38
N GLY A 644 -39.60 -13.03 29.56
CA GLY A 644 -38.48 -13.82 29.06
C GLY A 644 -37.09 -13.15 29.17
N ASP A 645 -36.74 -12.56 30.33
CA ASP A 645 -35.41 -11.98 30.58
C ASP A 645 -34.30 -13.03 30.53
N VAL A 646 -33.26 -12.75 29.72
CA VAL A 646 -31.96 -13.43 29.76
C VAL A 646 -31.02 -12.55 30.59
N PHE A 647 -30.53 -13.10 31.70
CA PHE A 647 -29.51 -12.48 32.54
C PHE A 647 -28.19 -12.32 31.77
N VAL A 648 -27.75 -11.07 31.59
CA VAL A 648 -26.37 -10.72 31.25
C VAL A 648 -25.61 -10.60 32.57
N ILE A 649 -24.61 -11.46 32.76
CA ILE A 649 -23.63 -11.31 33.83
C ILE A 649 -22.51 -10.44 33.27
N GLU A 650 -22.49 -9.18 33.69
CA GLU A 650 -21.33 -8.30 33.58
C GLU A 650 -20.26 -8.80 34.58
N VAL A 651 -19.04 -9.05 34.08
CA VAL A 651 -17.88 -9.35 34.92
C VAL A 651 -16.99 -8.13 34.88
N ASP A 652 -16.92 -7.44 36.03
CA ASP A 652 -16.00 -6.32 36.28
C ASP A 652 -14.54 -6.79 36.27
N ASP A 653 -13.72 -6.10 35.48
CA ASP A 653 -12.27 -6.23 35.44
C ASP A 653 -11.66 -5.86 36.80
N THR A 654 -11.20 -6.86 37.54
CA THR A 654 -10.32 -6.68 38.70
C THR A 654 -8.90 -7.11 38.34
N VAL A 655 -8.02 -6.12 38.33
CA VAL A 655 -6.57 -6.27 38.21
C VAL A 655 -6.06 -7.05 39.43
N ILE A 656 -5.46 -8.22 39.19
CA ILE A 656 -4.69 -8.96 40.21
C ILE A 656 -3.22 -8.70 39.93
N GLU A 657 -2.60 -7.87 40.77
CA GLU A 657 -1.14 -7.77 40.88
C GLU A 657 -0.61 -9.05 41.53
N ILE A 658 0.32 -9.74 40.86
CA ILE A 658 1.09 -10.84 41.45
C ILE A 658 2.47 -10.29 41.78
N ASP A 659 2.72 -10.19 43.09
CA ASP A 659 3.98 -9.76 43.68
C ASP A 659 4.98 -10.92 43.69
N ASP A 660 6.08 -10.77 42.95
CA ASP A 660 7.18 -11.72 42.85
C ASP A 660 8.09 -11.58 44.09
N SER A 661 7.67 -12.17 45.21
CA SER A 661 8.60 -12.48 46.29
C SER A 661 8.17 -13.71 47.10
N VAL A 662 9.17 -14.51 47.46
CA VAL A 662 9.13 -15.68 48.35
C VAL A 662 8.91 -17.04 47.66
N ALA A 663 9.96 -17.53 46.98
CA ALA A 663 10.22 -18.96 46.85
C ALA A 663 11.34 -19.37 47.83
N GLY A 664 10.95 -19.67 49.07
CA GLY A 664 11.74 -20.41 50.06
C GLY A 664 11.09 -21.77 50.31
N HIS A 665 11.89 -22.84 50.22
CA HIS A 665 11.53 -24.25 50.47
C HIS A 665 10.68 -24.51 51.74
N VAL A 666 9.76 -25.49 51.69
CA VAL A 666 9.86 -26.86 52.25
C VAL A 666 8.44 -27.50 52.22
N GLY A 667 8.36 -28.77 51.82
CA GLY A 667 7.12 -29.43 51.39
C GLY A 667 6.27 -30.16 52.43
N GLU A 668 5.14 -30.65 51.94
CA GLU A 668 4.59 -32.02 52.02
C GLU A 668 3.56 -32.20 50.89
#